data_AF-A0A8H7WSM0-F1
#
_entry.id   AF-A0A8H7WSM0-F1
#
_cell.length_a   1.000
_cell.length_b   1.000
_cell.length_c   1.000
_cell.angle_alpha   90.00
_cell.angle_beta   90.00
_cell.angle_gamma   90.00
#
_symmetry.space_group_name_H-M   'P 1'
#
loop_
_entity.id
_entity.type
_entity.pdbx_description
1 polymer ?
#
loop_
_entity_poly.entity_id
_entity_poly.type
_entity_poly.pdbx_seq_one_letter_code
_entity_poly.pdbx_strand_id
1 'polypeptide(L)'
;MESPPTQQQRAPANMGSGTGTARRPACSRCLDDNVTCVYTSARRKPGPAKGFKRATAGAKQQQDILPAEISTPVPSTASQEQQNTTVKEPSRRGSVVNRYEYPLTISSVSIITQLPNVLVPQPFPAHSRLPEAYAAPYSSSSTSQPHDLPNLLSRQIIPEQSRQILESFFIYVHPSVYLFDKQKLMKNHEQGTIDGYLFLTILAITSHVQGLSSLWINPSLKSCLEQLLAIENFKVDHVGDSISLSQFQQAFLLAFYGFHQYPGRKSWLRVSELTREAYEWGLHQIDNPDQCQLYANNPMNVDEKEEWRRLWWSIYCLDSYCNITARTPYVIELDCVRTALISSDPMQQNQEAVFLPMDTGKLWETCQVVSERPGDYYVNVHILTTTVLREAGKLLRLWAQNPVTKIGERCEILDEHFSAVRLALPPQFFNVSRNVVHNETPAEHHARLICILHMHITRLLVMIPRTFSVGEERWRQGWTASLECLEDVVLIVRHWKAELCPSVDPAICFIISAVLMLIHLHSIDIANAESPTFLVRLCGQKELLRLFIEQFALIWHLPRFLTVSFDKFEEMFPGPLTAFEIAGVIAKMGGPLNQVWMRLLSLTSDHLKPPEAASFDLDLSMLSDIDFGNWDFWPDILT
;
A
#
# COMPACT_ATOMS: atom_id res chain seq x y z
N MET A 1 -53.45 -5.78 53.63
CA MET A 1 -53.42 -7.01 54.45
C MET A 1 -52.55 -8.00 53.70
N GLU A 2 -51.23 -7.84 53.79
CA GLU A 2 -50.37 -8.27 54.92
C GLU A 2 -49.78 -9.65 54.63
N SER A 3 -48.62 -9.61 53.95
CA SER A 3 -47.30 -10.01 54.46
C SER A 3 -47.02 -11.44 54.99
N PRO A 4 -45.73 -11.87 54.88
CA PRO A 4 -45.22 -13.25 55.01
C PRO A 4 -44.75 -13.54 56.46
N PRO A 5 -43.96 -14.60 56.81
CA PRO A 5 -42.52 -14.75 56.48
C PRO A 5 -42.10 -16.26 56.36
N THR A 6 -40.83 -16.66 56.12
CA THR A 6 -39.88 -16.98 57.21
C THR A 6 -38.46 -17.16 56.65
N GLN A 7 -37.51 -16.45 57.28
CA GLN A 7 -36.06 -16.57 57.20
C GLN A 7 -35.54 -17.71 58.10
N GLN A 8 -34.41 -18.34 57.74
CA GLN A 8 -33.35 -18.81 58.66
C GLN A 8 -32.02 -18.63 57.88
N GLN A 9 -31.16 -17.62 58.13
CA GLN A 9 -30.25 -17.37 59.25
C GLN A 9 -29.36 -18.55 59.68
N ARG A 10 -28.04 -18.46 59.40
CA ARG A 10 -27.00 -18.24 60.43
C ARG A 10 -25.59 -18.00 59.83
N ALA A 11 -24.98 -16.90 60.27
CA ALA A 11 -23.56 -16.55 60.21
C ALA A 11 -22.78 -17.21 61.39
N PRO A 12 -21.60 -16.73 61.84
CA PRO A 12 -20.33 -16.35 61.19
C PRO A 12 -19.15 -17.19 61.74
N ALA A 13 -17.93 -17.06 61.21
CA ALA A 13 -16.72 -17.49 61.93
C ALA A 13 -15.68 -16.38 61.95
N ASN A 14 -15.40 -15.95 63.18
CA ASN A 14 -14.58 -14.82 63.57
C ASN A 14 -13.11 -15.23 63.74
N MET A 15 -12.26 -14.21 63.74
CA MET A 15 -10.81 -14.25 63.91
C MET A 15 -10.32 -15.04 65.13
N GLY A 16 -9.14 -15.65 64.97
CA GLY A 16 -8.27 -16.12 66.04
C GLY A 16 -6.80 -15.95 65.62
N SER A 17 -6.09 -15.14 66.38
CA SER A 17 -4.69 -14.71 66.27
C SER A 17 -3.64 -15.84 66.28
N GLY A 18 -2.56 -15.68 65.51
CA GLY A 18 -1.33 -16.45 65.63
C GLY A 18 -0.13 -15.70 65.04
N THR A 19 0.72 -15.16 65.90
CA THR A 19 1.96 -14.45 65.60
C THR A 19 3.01 -15.38 64.98
N GLY A 20 3.45 -15.08 63.75
CA GLY A 20 4.59 -15.73 63.11
C GLY A 20 5.36 -14.73 62.26
N THR A 21 6.60 -14.45 62.64
CA THR A 21 7.51 -13.51 61.98
C THR A 21 7.71 -13.84 60.50
N ALA A 22 7.16 -13.01 59.60
CA ALA A 22 7.31 -13.16 58.16
C ALA A 22 8.77 -12.94 57.70
N ARG A 23 9.47 -14.03 57.35
CA ARG A 23 10.71 -13.93 56.57
C ARG A 23 10.36 -13.56 55.13
N ARG A 24 11.06 -12.57 54.57
CA ARG A 24 10.87 -12.15 53.18
C ARG A 24 11.38 -13.25 52.24
N PRO A 25 10.66 -13.54 51.13
CA PRO A 25 11.07 -14.57 50.18
C PRO A 25 12.40 -14.19 49.52
N ALA A 26 13.24 -15.18 49.23
CA ALA A 26 14.42 -15.00 48.37
C ALA A 26 14.00 -15.13 46.89
N CYS A 27 14.64 -14.39 45.98
CA CYS A 27 14.43 -14.62 44.55
C CYS A 27 15.12 -15.93 44.11
N SER A 28 14.63 -16.52 43.02
CA SER A 28 15.11 -17.79 42.48
C SER A 28 16.63 -17.82 42.29
N ARG A 29 17.21 -16.73 41.79
CA ARG A 29 18.66 -16.62 41.58
C ARG A 29 19.49 -16.66 42.87
N CYS A 30 19.04 -15.98 43.93
CA CYS A 30 19.72 -16.03 45.23
C CYS A 30 19.52 -17.39 45.92
N LEU A 31 18.41 -18.07 45.64
CA LEU A 31 18.14 -19.43 46.11
C LEU A 31 19.09 -20.45 45.45
N ASP A 32 19.29 -20.32 44.14
CA ASP A 32 20.15 -21.21 43.34
C ASP A 32 21.64 -21.06 43.72
N ASP A 33 22.07 -19.83 44.01
CA ASP A 33 23.45 -19.55 44.43
C ASP A 33 23.68 -19.75 45.95
N ASN A 34 22.64 -20.16 46.70
CA ASN A 34 22.64 -20.34 48.15
C ASN A 34 23.13 -19.09 48.94
N VAL A 35 22.80 -17.90 48.45
CA VAL A 35 23.15 -16.60 49.05
C VAL A 35 21.90 -15.93 49.63
N THR A 36 22.05 -15.29 50.80
CA THR A 36 20.92 -14.59 51.45
C THR A 36 20.51 -13.34 50.66
N CYS A 37 19.24 -13.25 50.28
CA CYS A 37 18.73 -12.12 49.49
C CYS A 37 18.59 -10.84 50.35
N VAL A 38 19.39 -9.81 50.03
CA VAL A 38 19.39 -8.53 50.75
C VAL A 38 18.55 -7.50 49.99
N TYR A 39 17.52 -6.97 50.64
CA TYR A 39 16.65 -5.92 50.09
C TYR A 39 16.99 -4.57 50.71
N THR A 40 17.45 -3.61 49.91
CA THR A 40 17.66 -2.22 50.34
C THR A 40 16.34 -1.54 50.68
N SER A 41 16.25 -0.88 51.84
CA SER A 41 15.07 -0.15 52.32
C SER A 41 14.98 1.31 51.86
N ALA A 42 15.90 1.77 50.99
CA ALA A 42 15.92 3.15 50.52
C ALA A 42 14.88 3.39 49.41
N ARG A 43 13.86 4.23 49.69
CA ARG A 43 12.93 4.75 48.67
C ARG A 43 13.71 5.60 47.64
N ARG A 44 13.74 5.18 46.37
CA ARG A 44 14.16 6.04 45.27
C ARG A 44 13.06 7.08 44.99
N LYS A 45 13.44 8.34 44.76
CA LYS A 45 12.51 9.42 44.40
C LYS A 45 11.84 9.11 43.04
N PRO A 46 10.56 9.47 42.84
CA PRO A 46 9.87 9.23 41.56
C PRO A 46 10.58 9.95 40.41
N GLY A 47 10.73 9.27 39.28
CA GLY A 47 11.15 9.90 38.02
C GLY A 47 10.10 10.90 37.51
N PRO A 48 10.47 11.80 36.58
CA PRO A 48 9.58 12.83 36.07
C PRO A 48 8.39 12.24 35.29
N ALA A 49 7.26 12.94 35.31
CA ALA A 49 6.02 12.52 34.64
C ALA A 49 6.17 12.49 33.10
N LYS A 50 5.41 11.59 32.45
CA LYS A 50 5.33 11.50 30.98
C LYS A 50 4.90 12.86 30.39
N GLY A 51 5.76 13.44 29.53
CA GLY A 51 5.48 14.68 28.79
C GLY A 51 6.59 15.73 28.76
N PHE A 52 7.68 15.57 29.52
CA PHE A 52 8.76 16.57 29.54
C PHE A 52 9.73 16.38 28.34
N LYS A 53 9.69 17.27 27.35
CA LYS A 53 10.71 17.35 26.29
C LYS A 53 11.94 18.09 26.83
N ARG A 54 13.10 17.43 26.81
CA ARG A 54 14.38 18.03 27.21
C ARG A 54 15.06 18.63 25.98
N ALA A 55 15.36 19.93 26.01
CA ALA A 55 16.27 20.55 25.05
C ALA A 55 17.68 20.01 25.28
N THR A 56 18.34 19.47 24.26
CA THR A 56 19.73 19.03 24.31
C THR A 56 20.65 20.16 23.89
N ALA A 57 21.21 20.88 24.87
CA ALA A 57 22.51 21.51 24.74
C ALA A 57 23.54 20.56 25.38
N GLY A 58 24.60 20.23 24.64
CA GLY A 58 25.64 19.30 25.06
C GLY A 58 26.67 19.91 26.02
N ALA A 59 27.29 19.05 26.83
CA ALA A 59 28.62 19.20 27.44
C ALA A 59 28.99 17.83 28.05
N LYS A 60 29.92 17.07 27.45
CA LYS A 60 31.38 17.09 27.66
C LYS A 60 31.82 16.93 29.12
N GLN A 61 32.56 15.84 29.34
CA GLN A 61 33.27 15.46 30.56
C GLN A 61 34.45 16.42 30.84
N GLN A 62 34.47 16.94 32.06
CA GLN A 62 35.55 16.88 33.06
C GLN A 62 37.02 17.00 32.60
N GLN A 63 37.66 18.14 32.92
CA GLN A 63 39.09 18.25 33.21
C GLN A 63 39.38 19.45 34.13
N ASP A 64 40.34 19.24 35.04
CA ASP A 64 40.75 20.07 36.17
C ASP A 64 41.73 21.23 35.80
N ILE A 65 41.50 22.40 36.43
CA ILE A 65 42.45 23.25 37.21
C ILE A 65 43.64 24.01 36.52
N LEU A 66 43.56 25.37 36.61
CA LEU A 66 44.59 26.46 36.82
C LEU A 66 45.21 27.27 35.63
N PRO A 67 45.68 28.55 35.84
CA PRO A 67 45.09 29.76 35.20
C PRO A 67 46.07 30.81 34.57
N ALA A 68 45.48 31.93 34.10
CA ALA A 68 46.06 33.28 33.80
C ALA A 68 46.68 33.42 32.37
N GLU A 69 46.57 34.49 31.57
CA GLU A 69 46.64 35.95 31.78
C GLU A 69 46.18 36.75 30.51
N ILE A 70 45.46 37.88 30.70
CA ILE A 70 45.77 39.25 30.21
C ILE A 70 45.38 39.74 28.77
N SER A 71 44.63 40.86 28.79
CA SER A 71 44.57 42.03 27.88
C SER A 71 43.67 42.12 26.63
N THR A 72 42.91 43.21 26.64
CA THR A 72 42.06 43.95 25.67
C THR A 72 42.91 44.69 24.60
N PRO A 73 42.43 45.62 23.72
CA PRO A 73 41.07 46.17 23.37
C PRO A 73 40.75 46.11 21.83
N VAL A 74 39.52 46.22 21.25
CA VAL A 74 38.49 47.30 21.14
C VAL A 74 39.03 48.61 20.50
N PRO A 75 38.29 49.47 19.73
CA PRO A 75 36.89 49.50 19.21
C PRO A 75 36.81 49.81 17.68
N SER A 76 35.66 49.97 17.01
CA SER A 76 34.80 51.19 16.95
C SER A 76 34.15 51.20 15.55
N THR A 77 32.92 51.64 15.24
CA THR A 77 31.89 52.38 15.98
C THR A 77 30.60 52.39 15.15
N ALA A 78 29.46 52.46 15.85
CA ALA A 78 28.33 53.37 15.59
C ALA A 78 27.44 53.16 14.34
N SER A 79 26.11 53.35 14.38
CA SER A 79 25.18 53.73 15.44
C SER A 79 23.76 53.82 14.86
N GLN A 80 22.77 53.47 15.70
CA GLN A 80 21.50 54.22 15.98
C GLN A 80 20.44 54.34 14.85
N GLU A 81 19.12 54.41 15.08
CA GLU A 81 18.25 54.62 16.25
C GLU A 81 16.78 54.30 15.85
N GLN A 82 16.02 53.55 16.65
CA GLN A 82 14.89 53.96 17.55
C GLN A 82 13.53 54.39 16.93
N GLN A 83 12.44 53.78 17.44
CA GLN A 83 11.30 54.37 18.21
C GLN A 83 10.03 53.49 18.04
N ASN A 84 9.59 52.70 19.03
CA ASN A 84 8.69 52.98 20.19
C ASN A 84 7.23 53.38 19.90
N THR A 85 6.26 52.60 20.42
CA THR A 85 5.15 53.08 21.28
C THR A 85 4.34 51.93 21.92
N THR A 86 3.71 52.23 23.06
CA THR A 86 3.22 51.33 24.12
C THR A 86 1.82 51.79 24.57
N VAL A 87 0.87 50.89 24.87
CA VAL A 87 -0.31 51.10 25.77
C VAL A 87 -0.79 49.72 26.28
N LYS A 88 -0.47 49.28 27.52
CA LYS A 88 -1.22 49.28 28.81
C LYS A 88 -2.48 48.36 28.93
N GLU A 89 -2.35 47.39 29.86
CA GLU A 89 -3.38 46.53 30.50
C GLU A 89 -4.37 47.29 31.43
N PRO A 90 -5.41 46.59 31.95
CA PRO A 90 -5.40 46.30 33.40
C PRO A 90 -5.87 44.89 33.82
N SER A 91 -5.42 44.48 35.01
CA SER A 91 -5.70 43.21 35.71
C SER A 91 -6.43 43.43 37.06
N ARG A 92 -7.30 42.49 37.48
CA ARG A 92 -7.77 42.14 38.87
C ARG A 92 -8.85 41.05 38.76
N ARG A 93 -8.73 39.79 39.24
CA ARG A 93 -8.57 39.16 40.58
C ARG A 93 -9.89 38.88 41.36
N GLY A 94 -10.16 37.59 41.64
CA GLY A 94 -11.05 37.00 42.67
C GLY A 94 -12.30 36.29 42.10
N SER A 95 -12.78 35.12 42.53
CA SER A 95 -12.44 34.17 43.61
C SER A 95 -13.26 32.87 43.42
N VAL A 96 -12.59 31.72 43.60
CA VAL A 96 -13.00 30.46 44.27
C VAL A 96 -14.50 30.10 44.42
N VAL A 97 -14.91 28.96 43.85
CA VAL A 97 -15.66 27.89 44.56
C VAL A 97 -15.21 26.52 44.03
N ASN A 98 -14.81 25.66 44.96
CA ASN A 98 -14.45 24.25 44.79
C ASN A 98 -15.60 23.41 45.38
N ARG A 99 -16.09 22.35 44.71
CA ARG A 99 -16.70 21.21 45.41
C ARG A 99 -16.63 19.92 44.57
N TYR A 100 -16.00 18.94 45.22
CA TYR A 100 -15.82 17.53 44.89
C TYR A 100 -17.14 16.74 44.86
N GLU A 101 -17.23 15.67 44.06
CA GLU A 101 -17.27 14.28 44.54
C GLU A 101 -17.41 13.22 43.42
N TYR A 102 -16.79 12.06 43.67
CA TYR A 102 -16.56 10.84 42.84
C TYR A 102 -17.71 9.80 43.10
N PRO A 103 -17.88 8.68 42.34
CA PRO A 103 -16.84 7.64 42.17
C PRO A 103 -16.71 6.92 40.81
N LEU A 104 -15.46 6.58 40.51
CA LEU A 104 -15.02 5.55 39.59
C LEU A 104 -14.99 4.19 40.30
N THR A 105 -15.46 3.14 39.63
CA THR A 105 -14.99 1.76 39.84
C THR A 105 -14.52 1.20 38.51
N ILE A 106 -13.22 1.33 38.23
CA ILE A 106 -12.51 0.52 37.23
C ILE A 106 -11.43 -0.23 38.00
N SER A 107 -11.64 -1.53 38.17
CA SER A 107 -10.59 -2.46 38.58
C SER A 107 -9.76 -2.79 37.34
N SER A 108 -8.54 -2.29 37.31
CA SER A 108 -7.50 -2.68 36.37
C SER A 108 -6.67 -3.80 36.98
N VAL A 109 -6.59 -4.96 36.33
CA VAL A 109 -5.42 -5.85 36.46
C VAL A 109 -5.05 -6.41 35.10
N SER A 110 -3.86 -6.03 34.66
CA SER A 110 -3.10 -6.60 33.55
C SER A 110 -2.55 -7.97 33.96
N ILE A 111 -2.59 -8.98 33.09
CA ILE A 111 -1.60 -10.07 33.09
C ILE A 111 -1.31 -10.53 31.64
N ILE A 112 -0.03 -10.42 31.28
CA ILE A 112 0.66 -11.11 30.19
C ILE A 112 1.07 -12.52 30.69
N THR A 113 0.87 -13.54 29.83
CA THR A 113 1.48 -14.90 29.71
C THR A 113 2.27 -15.49 30.92
N GLN A 114 2.13 -16.75 31.35
CA GLN A 114 2.40 -18.02 30.64
C GLN A 114 1.88 -19.27 31.44
N LEU A 115 1.75 -20.38 30.70
CA LEU A 115 1.49 -21.80 31.01
C LEU A 115 1.73 -22.39 32.43
N PRO A 116 0.99 -23.45 32.81
CA PRO A 116 1.40 -24.44 33.81
C PRO A 116 1.90 -25.76 33.18
N ASN A 117 2.98 -26.31 33.75
CA ASN A 117 3.45 -27.69 33.56
C ASN A 117 2.66 -28.66 34.45
N VAL A 118 2.55 -29.93 34.03
CA VAL A 118 2.89 -31.17 34.77
C VAL A 118 2.09 -32.38 34.23
N LEU A 119 2.78 -33.33 33.58
CA LEU A 119 2.86 -34.77 33.93
C LEU A 119 3.43 -35.58 32.75
N VAL A 120 4.56 -36.25 32.99
CA VAL A 120 5.20 -37.21 32.06
C VAL A 120 4.62 -38.61 32.31
N PRO A 121 4.28 -39.36 31.25
CA PRO A 121 4.52 -40.79 31.24
C PRO A 121 5.41 -41.26 30.07
N GLN A 122 6.14 -42.34 30.35
CA GLN A 122 7.16 -43.08 29.58
C GLN A 122 6.65 -43.76 28.28
N PRO A 123 7.55 -44.28 27.40
CA PRO A 123 7.27 -44.57 25.98
C PRO A 123 6.84 -46.02 25.69
N PHE A 124 6.50 -46.26 24.40
CA PHE A 124 6.25 -47.51 23.62
C PHE A 124 4.79 -47.74 23.18
N PRO A 125 4.50 -48.44 22.05
CA PRO A 125 5.29 -48.73 20.84
C PRO A 125 4.54 -48.43 19.51
N ALA A 126 5.18 -48.77 18.38
CA ALA A 126 4.77 -48.59 17.00
C ALA A 126 3.47 -49.32 16.53
N HIS A 127 3.05 -48.96 15.32
CA HIS A 127 1.95 -49.48 14.47
C HIS A 127 0.60 -48.75 14.67
N SER A 128 0.06 -48.04 13.66
CA SER A 128 -0.53 -48.65 12.46
C SER A 128 -0.68 -47.65 11.32
N ARG A 129 -0.33 -48.08 10.11
CA ARG A 129 -0.53 -47.43 8.81
C ARG A 129 -2.02 -47.36 8.43
N LEU A 130 -2.37 -46.45 7.50
CA LEU A 130 -2.98 -46.70 6.17
C LEU A 130 -3.42 -45.35 5.54
N PRO A 131 -3.53 -45.22 4.20
CA PRO A 131 -2.62 -45.66 3.14
C PRO A 131 -2.21 -44.53 2.18
N GLU A 132 -1.02 -44.71 1.63
CA GLU A 132 -0.35 -43.89 0.61
C GLU A 132 -0.66 -44.48 -0.78
N ALA A 133 -1.27 -43.70 -1.67
CA ALA A 133 -1.39 -43.93 -3.11
C ALA A 133 -1.78 -42.57 -3.73
N TYR A 134 -1.00 -41.88 -4.57
CA TYR A 134 -0.05 -42.29 -5.58
C TYR A 134 1.13 -41.29 -5.60
N ALA A 135 2.33 -41.75 -5.22
CA ALA A 135 3.58 -41.08 -5.58
C ALA A 135 4.13 -41.78 -6.83
N ALA A 136 4.18 -41.07 -7.95
CA ALA A 136 4.86 -41.55 -9.15
C ALA A 136 6.39 -41.49 -8.94
N PRO A 137 7.15 -42.49 -9.40
CA PRO A 137 8.59 -42.56 -9.16
C PRO A 137 9.33 -41.51 -10.00
N TYR A 138 10.08 -40.64 -9.32
CA TYR A 138 11.10 -39.81 -9.96
C TYR A 138 12.20 -40.72 -10.50
N SER A 139 12.22 -40.88 -11.82
CA SER A 139 13.43 -41.26 -12.53
C SER A 139 14.42 -40.11 -12.42
N SER A 140 15.60 -40.42 -11.92
CA SER A 140 16.77 -39.54 -11.90
C SER A 140 17.23 -39.28 -13.34
N SER A 141 16.61 -38.31 -14.00
CA SER A 141 17.21 -37.61 -15.14
C SER A 141 17.92 -36.37 -14.62
N SER A 142 19.22 -36.30 -14.87
CA SER A 142 20.07 -35.13 -14.66
C SER A 142 19.41 -33.89 -15.25
N THR A 143 18.68 -33.13 -14.44
CA THR A 143 18.14 -31.83 -14.82
C THR A 143 19.28 -30.84 -14.65
N SER A 144 19.76 -30.30 -15.77
CA SER A 144 20.64 -29.14 -15.79
C SER A 144 20.07 -28.04 -14.90
N GLN A 145 20.90 -27.52 -14.00
CA GLN A 145 20.58 -26.38 -13.14
C GLN A 145 20.05 -25.18 -13.97
N PRO A 146 19.21 -24.29 -13.40
CA PRO A 146 18.65 -23.12 -14.11
C PRO A 146 19.68 -22.07 -14.57
N HIS A 147 20.97 -22.24 -14.22
CA HIS A 147 22.02 -21.24 -14.36
C HIS A 147 22.33 -20.78 -15.80
N ASP A 148 21.84 -21.47 -16.85
CA ASP A 148 22.10 -21.13 -18.25
C ASP A 148 20.96 -20.39 -18.98
N LEU A 149 19.83 -20.10 -18.33
CA LEU A 149 18.68 -19.48 -19.00
C LEU A 149 19.01 -18.12 -19.67
N PRO A 150 19.75 -17.18 -19.03
CA PRO A 150 20.16 -15.93 -19.68
C PRO A 150 21.13 -16.16 -20.86
N ASN A 151 22.03 -17.13 -20.75
CA ASN A 151 23.04 -17.46 -21.77
C ASN A 151 22.43 -18.14 -23.00
N LEU A 152 21.34 -18.91 -22.82
CA LEU A 152 20.62 -19.55 -23.91
C LEU A 152 19.79 -18.54 -24.72
N LEU A 153 19.27 -17.50 -24.07
CA LEU A 153 18.37 -16.51 -24.67
C LEU A 153 19.10 -15.30 -25.28
N SER A 154 20.29 -14.96 -24.79
CA SER A 154 21.18 -13.97 -25.44
C SER A 154 21.59 -14.36 -26.86
N ARG A 155 21.41 -15.63 -27.24
CA ARG A 155 21.66 -16.14 -28.60
C ARG A 155 20.44 -16.06 -29.53
N GLN A 156 19.24 -15.82 -29.00
CA GLN A 156 18.00 -15.82 -29.80
C GLN A 156 17.60 -14.43 -30.25
N ILE A 157 17.72 -13.46 -29.36
CA ILE A 157 17.38 -12.07 -29.66
C ILE A 157 18.65 -11.37 -30.13
N ILE A 158 18.62 -10.82 -31.33
CA ILE A 158 19.76 -10.11 -31.90
C ILE A 158 20.00 -8.81 -31.09
N PRO A 159 21.26 -8.37 -30.87
CA PRO A 159 21.55 -7.21 -30.03
C PRO A 159 20.77 -5.91 -30.37
N GLU A 160 20.46 -5.67 -31.64
CA GLU A 160 19.67 -4.49 -32.04
C GLU A 160 18.20 -4.63 -31.62
N GLN A 161 17.64 -5.85 -31.69
CA GLN A 161 16.28 -6.11 -31.24
C GLN A 161 16.18 -5.99 -29.71
N SER A 162 17.17 -6.47 -28.96
CA SER A 162 17.17 -6.33 -27.50
C SER A 162 17.26 -4.87 -27.07
N ARG A 163 18.02 -4.05 -27.80
CA ARG A 163 18.07 -2.59 -27.59
C ARG A 163 16.71 -1.92 -27.82
N GLN A 164 16.01 -2.27 -28.90
CA GLN A 164 14.67 -1.72 -29.21
C GLN A 164 13.60 -2.12 -28.17
N ILE A 165 13.64 -3.37 -27.69
CA ILE A 165 12.75 -3.83 -26.62
C ILE A 165 13.09 -3.09 -25.32
N LEU A 166 14.38 -2.88 -25.00
CA LEU A 166 14.78 -2.10 -23.83
C LEU A 166 14.34 -0.63 -23.92
N GLU A 167 14.38 -0.01 -25.11
CA GLU A 167 13.81 1.33 -25.30
C GLU A 167 12.29 1.33 -25.09
N SER A 168 11.62 0.30 -25.59
CA SER A 168 10.17 0.10 -25.43
C SER A 168 9.76 -0.10 -23.97
N PHE A 169 10.62 -0.69 -23.13
CA PHE A 169 10.38 -0.83 -21.69
C PHE A 169 10.12 0.53 -21.03
N PHE A 170 10.87 1.57 -21.43
CA PHE A 170 10.69 2.93 -20.89
C PHE A 170 9.42 3.64 -21.40
N ILE A 171 8.78 3.09 -22.43
CA ILE A 171 7.53 3.61 -22.98
C ILE A 171 6.34 2.87 -22.38
N TYR A 172 6.43 1.53 -22.26
CA TYR A 172 5.27 0.69 -21.95
C TYR A 172 5.27 0.06 -20.56
N VAL A 173 6.37 0.04 -19.81
CA VAL A 173 6.42 -0.63 -18.51
C VAL A 173 6.88 0.33 -17.42
N HIS A 174 8.02 0.98 -17.63
CA HIS A 174 8.62 1.92 -16.66
C HIS A 174 7.68 3.04 -16.17
N PRO A 175 6.79 3.63 -16.99
CA PRO A 175 5.86 4.64 -16.49
C PRO A 175 4.94 4.14 -15.37
N SER A 176 4.65 2.83 -15.34
CA SER A 176 3.90 2.15 -14.27
C SER A 176 4.80 1.70 -13.11
N VAL A 177 6.08 1.46 -13.38
CA VAL A 177 7.07 0.94 -12.43
C VAL A 177 8.37 1.74 -12.51
N TYR A 178 8.40 2.86 -11.80
CA TYR A 178 9.47 3.86 -11.84
C TYR A 178 10.75 3.39 -11.12
N LEU A 179 11.43 2.39 -11.69
CA LEU A 179 12.53 1.65 -11.05
C LEU A 179 13.93 2.15 -11.44
N PHE A 180 14.10 2.57 -12.69
CA PHE A 180 15.42 2.81 -13.29
C PHE A 180 15.61 4.26 -13.71
N ASP A 181 16.86 4.71 -13.69
CA ASP A 181 17.26 5.85 -14.52
C ASP A 181 17.48 5.37 -15.97
N LYS A 182 16.83 6.05 -16.93
CA LYS A 182 16.88 5.64 -18.34
C LYS A 182 18.29 5.72 -18.92
N GLN A 183 19.00 6.81 -18.67
CA GLN A 183 20.32 7.04 -19.27
C GLN A 183 21.34 6.04 -18.72
N LYS A 184 21.30 5.80 -17.40
CA LYS A 184 22.15 4.84 -16.71
C LYS A 184 21.91 3.42 -17.20
N LEU A 185 20.65 2.97 -17.30
CA LEU A 185 20.34 1.61 -17.75
C LEU A 185 20.74 1.39 -19.21
N MET A 186 20.51 2.37 -20.10
CA MET A 186 20.93 2.28 -21.51
C MET A 186 22.46 2.21 -21.64
N LYS A 187 23.19 3.01 -20.87
CA LYS A 187 24.66 2.95 -20.82
C LYS A 187 25.16 1.61 -20.30
N ASN A 188 24.52 1.06 -19.26
CA ASN A 188 24.88 -0.26 -18.72
C ASN A 188 24.62 -1.37 -19.75
N HIS A 189 23.57 -1.26 -20.56
CA HIS A 189 23.31 -2.18 -21.67
C HIS A 189 24.43 -2.14 -22.72
N GLU A 190 24.84 -0.94 -23.16
CA GLU A 190 25.95 -0.78 -24.11
C GLU A 190 27.27 -1.35 -23.60
N GLN A 191 27.48 -1.29 -22.29
CA GLN A 191 28.67 -1.83 -21.63
C GLN A 191 28.57 -3.33 -21.29
N GLY A 192 27.41 -3.95 -21.48
CA GLY A 192 27.16 -5.34 -21.12
C GLY A 192 27.22 -5.61 -19.61
N THR A 193 26.89 -4.60 -18.79
CA THR A 193 27.01 -4.66 -17.31
C THR A 193 25.69 -4.92 -16.60
N ILE A 194 24.57 -5.01 -17.33
CA ILE A 194 23.28 -5.40 -16.75
C ILE A 194 23.31 -6.87 -16.36
N ASP A 195 22.82 -7.18 -15.16
CA ASP A 195 22.63 -8.58 -14.73
C ASP A 195 21.75 -9.35 -15.74
N GLY A 196 22.17 -10.56 -16.09
CA GLY A 196 21.54 -11.35 -17.16
C GLY A 196 20.09 -11.71 -16.86
N TYR A 197 19.74 -11.98 -15.61
CA TYR A 197 18.37 -12.33 -15.22
C TYR A 197 17.47 -11.09 -15.15
N LEU A 198 17.99 -9.97 -14.65
CA LEU A 198 17.28 -8.69 -14.70
C LEU A 198 16.99 -8.29 -16.14
N PHE A 199 18.01 -8.33 -17.01
CA PHE A 199 17.87 -7.97 -18.41
C PHE A 199 16.85 -8.86 -19.12
N LEU A 200 16.93 -10.17 -18.90
CA LEU A 200 15.98 -11.12 -19.47
C LEU A 200 14.54 -10.85 -18.98
N THR A 201 14.37 -10.53 -17.71
CA THR A 201 13.07 -10.19 -17.12
C THR A 201 12.49 -8.93 -17.77
N ILE A 202 13.30 -7.89 -17.98
CA ILE A 202 12.91 -6.66 -18.68
C ILE A 202 12.44 -6.99 -20.10
N LEU A 203 13.23 -7.76 -20.86
CA LEU A 203 12.88 -8.13 -22.23
C LEU A 203 11.58 -8.95 -22.29
N ALA A 204 11.42 -9.94 -21.41
CA ALA A 204 10.27 -10.82 -21.41
C ALA A 204 8.97 -10.08 -21.04
N ILE A 205 8.97 -9.28 -19.97
CA ILE A 205 7.78 -8.51 -19.57
C ILE A 205 7.42 -7.49 -20.66
N THR A 206 8.40 -6.80 -21.22
CA THR A 206 8.15 -5.81 -22.28
C THR A 206 7.59 -6.47 -23.54
N SER A 207 8.16 -7.62 -23.94
CA SER A 207 7.65 -8.41 -25.07
C SER A 207 6.22 -8.88 -24.82
N HIS A 208 5.87 -9.26 -23.59
CA HIS A 208 4.50 -9.62 -23.22
C HIS A 208 3.54 -8.45 -23.39
N VAL A 209 3.90 -7.28 -22.86
CA VAL A 209 3.08 -6.06 -22.94
C VAL A 209 2.87 -5.59 -24.38
N GLN A 210 3.89 -5.75 -25.24
CA GLN A 210 3.82 -5.40 -26.66
C GLN A 210 3.21 -6.50 -27.55
N GLY A 211 2.92 -7.69 -27.02
CA GLY A 211 2.44 -8.81 -27.82
C GLY A 211 3.50 -9.45 -28.74
N LEU A 212 4.79 -9.23 -28.50
CA LEU A 212 5.91 -9.72 -29.32
C LEU A 212 6.26 -11.20 -29.04
N SER A 213 5.26 -12.06 -28.85
CA SER A 213 5.46 -13.47 -28.50
C SER A 213 6.20 -14.26 -29.59
N SER A 214 6.07 -13.85 -30.86
CA SER A 214 6.71 -14.49 -32.02
C SER A 214 8.23 -14.39 -32.01
N LEU A 215 8.81 -13.43 -31.29
CA LEU A 215 10.26 -13.31 -31.13
C LEU A 215 10.86 -14.38 -30.20
N TRP A 216 10.01 -15.11 -29.48
CA TRP A 216 10.41 -16.06 -28.44
C TRP A 216 10.05 -17.48 -28.84
N ILE A 217 11.01 -18.22 -29.38
CA ILE A 217 10.77 -19.57 -29.93
C ILE A 217 11.15 -20.66 -28.93
N ASN A 218 12.33 -20.57 -28.28
CA ASN A 218 12.82 -21.66 -27.44
C ASN A 218 13.69 -21.22 -26.25
N PRO A 219 13.13 -20.95 -25.07
CA PRO A 219 11.73 -21.15 -24.69
C PRO A 219 10.77 -20.14 -25.34
N SER A 220 9.49 -20.53 -25.44
CA SER A 220 8.41 -19.59 -25.73
C SER A 220 8.35 -18.51 -24.64
N LEU A 221 7.81 -17.34 -24.97
CA LEU A 221 7.71 -16.22 -24.02
C LEU A 221 7.03 -16.62 -22.71
N LYS A 222 5.90 -17.34 -22.82
CA LYS A 222 5.16 -17.85 -21.67
C LYS A 222 6.02 -18.79 -20.81
N SER A 223 6.70 -19.75 -21.44
CA SER A 223 7.59 -20.69 -20.74
C SER A 223 8.76 -19.96 -20.06
N CYS A 224 9.35 -18.96 -20.72
CA CYS A 224 10.39 -18.13 -20.13
C CYS A 224 9.90 -17.40 -18.88
N LEU A 225 8.73 -16.73 -18.97
CA LEU A 225 8.14 -16.02 -17.83
C LEU A 225 7.76 -16.97 -16.69
N GLU A 226 7.26 -18.18 -16.98
CA GLU A 226 6.95 -19.20 -15.97
C GLU A 226 8.23 -19.70 -15.27
N GLN A 227 9.32 -19.90 -16.01
CA GLN A 227 10.62 -20.26 -15.45
C GLN A 227 11.19 -19.14 -14.59
N LEU A 228 11.18 -17.89 -15.07
CA LEU A 228 11.60 -16.72 -14.29
C LEU A 228 10.76 -16.57 -13.00
N LEU A 229 9.45 -16.80 -13.10
CA LEU A 229 8.58 -16.80 -11.93
C LEU A 229 8.88 -17.97 -10.97
N ALA A 230 9.50 -19.07 -11.41
CA ALA A 230 9.86 -20.17 -10.53
C ALA A 230 11.18 -19.94 -9.76
N ILE A 231 11.98 -18.93 -10.14
CA ILE A 231 13.23 -18.58 -9.48
C ILE A 231 12.94 -18.06 -8.06
N GLU A 232 13.69 -18.57 -7.09
CA GLU A 232 13.71 -18.08 -5.71
C GLU A 232 14.80 -17.01 -5.60
N ASN A 233 14.40 -15.72 -5.58
CA ASN A 233 15.33 -14.59 -5.66
C ASN A 233 16.10 -14.30 -4.36
N PHE A 234 15.67 -14.87 -3.23
CA PHE A 234 16.14 -14.51 -1.88
C PHE A 234 16.75 -15.70 -1.11
N LYS A 235 17.27 -16.73 -1.79
CA LYS A 235 18.03 -17.80 -1.12
C LYS A 235 19.35 -17.25 -0.59
N VAL A 236 19.35 -16.84 0.67
CA VAL A 236 20.57 -16.45 1.39
C VAL A 236 20.92 -17.58 2.35
N ASP A 237 21.94 -18.35 2.00
CA ASP A 237 22.37 -19.52 2.80
C ASP A 237 23.39 -19.13 3.89
N HIS A 238 23.98 -17.93 3.85
CA HIS A 238 25.06 -17.52 4.76
C HIS A 238 24.89 -16.12 5.37
N VAL A 239 25.28 -16.01 6.66
CA VAL A 239 25.40 -14.73 7.37
C VAL A 239 26.53 -13.92 6.73
N GLY A 240 26.19 -12.81 6.07
CA GLY A 240 27.17 -11.90 5.44
C GLY A 240 27.12 -11.84 3.92
N ASP A 241 26.29 -12.65 3.25
CA ASP A 241 26.00 -12.42 1.84
C ASP A 241 25.34 -11.05 1.67
N SER A 242 25.61 -10.38 0.55
CA SER A 242 24.97 -9.12 0.17
C SER A 242 24.09 -9.35 -1.05
N ILE A 243 22.82 -8.97 -0.98
CA ILE A 243 21.95 -9.04 -2.15
C ILE A 243 22.13 -7.77 -2.99
N SER A 244 22.16 -7.95 -4.30
CA SER A 244 22.37 -6.85 -5.24
C SER A 244 21.08 -6.06 -5.52
N LEU A 245 21.22 -4.79 -5.89
CA LEU A 245 20.11 -3.97 -6.38
C LEU A 245 19.41 -4.63 -7.57
N SER A 246 20.17 -5.22 -8.50
CA SER A 246 19.63 -5.90 -9.69
C SER A 246 18.71 -7.07 -9.33
N GLN A 247 19.06 -7.86 -8.31
CA GLN A 247 18.23 -8.97 -7.84
C GLN A 247 16.90 -8.47 -7.24
N PHE A 248 16.92 -7.39 -6.45
CA PHE A 248 15.67 -6.79 -5.96
C PHE A 248 14.83 -6.18 -7.07
N GLN A 249 15.45 -5.49 -8.03
CA GLN A 249 14.75 -4.92 -9.19
C GLN A 249 14.09 -6.03 -10.02
N GLN A 250 14.78 -7.16 -10.22
CA GLN A 250 14.22 -8.33 -10.89
C GLN A 250 13.06 -8.92 -10.08
N ALA A 251 13.25 -9.12 -8.77
CA ALA A 251 12.23 -9.67 -7.89
C ALA A 251 10.95 -8.80 -7.87
N PHE A 252 11.12 -7.48 -7.87
CA PHE A 252 10.03 -6.52 -7.99
C PHE A 252 9.30 -6.66 -9.34
N LEU A 253 10.00 -6.67 -10.47
CA LEU A 253 9.39 -6.81 -11.79
C LEU A 253 8.59 -8.13 -11.90
N LEU A 254 9.11 -9.22 -11.35
CA LEU A 254 8.42 -10.51 -11.32
C LEU A 254 7.22 -10.52 -10.35
N ALA A 255 7.28 -9.81 -9.24
CA ALA A 255 6.15 -9.63 -8.34
C ALA A 255 5.04 -8.79 -9.01
N PHE A 256 5.40 -7.70 -9.68
CA PHE A 256 4.51 -6.87 -10.46
C PHE A 256 3.82 -7.67 -11.58
N TYR A 257 4.60 -8.36 -12.41
CA TYR A 257 4.05 -9.21 -13.47
C TYR A 257 3.15 -10.32 -12.90
N GLY A 258 3.62 -11.01 -11.85
CA GLY A 258 2.87 -12.09 -11.20
C GLY A 258 1.54 -11.62 -10.62
N PHE A 259 1.48 -10.44 -10.01
CA PHE A 259 0.26 -9.87 -9.44
C PHE A 259 -0.79 -9.55 -10.51
N HIS A 260 -0.37 -9.00 -11.66
CA HIS A 260 -1.28 -8.59 -12.73
C HIS A 260 -1.65 -9.74 -13.69
N GLN A 261 -0.75 -10.68 -13.92
CA GLN A 261 -0.99 -11.79 -14.85
C GLN A 261 -1.56 -13.04 -14.17
N TYR A 262 -1.28 -13.24 -12.89
CA TYR A 262 -1.76 -14.39 -12.11
C TYR A 262 -2.31 -13.90 -10.76
N PRO A 263 -3.39 -13.10 -10.75
CA PRO A 263 -3.98 -12.59 -9.51
C PRO A 263 -4.34 -13.77 -8.60
N GLY A 264 -4.01 -13.69 -7.31
CA GLY A 264 -4.36 -14.76 -6.36
C GLY A 264 -3.36 -14.92 -5.21
N ARG A 265 -3.52 -16.02 -4.46
CA ARG A 265 -2.73 -16.25 -3.23
C ARG A 265 -1.23 -16.32 -3.49
N LYS A 266 -0.79 -16.97 -4.59
CA LYS A 266 0.64 -17.14 -4.90
C LYS A 266 1.32 -15.79 -5.18
N SER A 267 0.70 -14.94 -5.98
CA SER A 267 1.20 -13.60 -6.26
C SER A 267 1.12 -12.68 -5.05
N TRP A 268 0.04 -12.76 -4.25
CA TRP A 268 -0.07 -12.03 -2.98
C TRP A 268 1.05 -12.38 -2.00
N LEU A 269 1.39 -13.68 -1.86
CA LEU A 269 2.51 -14.13 -1.03
C LEU A 269 3.86 -13.65 -1.57
N ARG A 270 4.06 -13.63 -2.90
CA ARG A 270 5.28 -13.10 -3.53
C ARG A 270 5.48 -11.61 -3.26
N VAL A 271 4.43 -10.79 -3.37
CA VAL A 271 4.51 -9.37 -3.00
C VAL A 271 4.86 -9.22 -1.53
N SER A 272 4.28 -10.07 -0.66
CA SER A 272 4.56 -10.05 0.77
C SER A 272 6.01 -10.45 1.10
N GLU A 273 6.54 -11.47 0.43
CA GLU A 273 7.93 -11.94 0.54
C GLU A 273 8.89 -10.81 0.14
N LEU A 274 8.74 -10.27 -1.08
CA LEU A 274 9.53 -9.12 -1.55
C LEU A 274 9.54 -7.95 -0.56
N THR A 275 8.37 -7.64 0.01
CA THR A 275 8.24 -6.52 0.95
C THR A 275 8.94 -6.81 2.29
N ARG A 276 8.89 -8.05 2.78
CA ARG A 276 9.60 -8.46 4.00
C ARG A 276 11.10 -8.48 3.81
N GLU A 277 11.57 -8.96 2.66
CA GLU A 277 12.97 -8.89 2.26
C GLU A 277 13.44 -7.43 2.20
N ALA A 278 12.66 -6.53 1.60
CA ALA A 278 12.99 -5.10 1.60
C ALA A 278 13.13 -4.52 3.01
N TYR A 279 12.33 -4.99 3.97
CA TYR A 279 12.48 -4.64 5.39
C TYR A 279 13.76 -5.17 6.00
N GLU A 280 14.02 -6.47 5.80
CA GLU A 280 15.19 -7.16 6.31
C GLU A 280 16.47 -6.46 5.88
N TRP A 281 16.55 -6.04 4.61
CA TRP A 281 17.69 -5.32 4.05
C TRP A 281 17.69 -3.81 4.32
N GLY A 282 16.70 -3.29 5.06
CA GLY A 282 16.68 -1.89 5.49
C GLY A 282 16.32 -0.86 4.42
N LEU A 283 15.62 -1.24 3.34
CA LEU A 283 15.20 -0.31 2.28
C LEU A 283 14.21 0.77 2.79
N HIS A 284 13.51 0.50 3.88
CA HIS A 284 12.67 1.46 4.59
C HIS A 284 13.46 2.52 5.38
N GLN A 285 14.79 2.38 5.48
CA GLN A 285 15.69 3.23 6.27
C GLN A 285 16.80 3.85 5.41
N ILE A 286 16.64 3.94 4.08
CA ILE A 286 17.71 4.39 3.16
C ILE A 286 18.27 5.76 3.56
N ASP A 287 17.45 6.64 4.12
CA ASP A 287 17.84 7.98 4.56
C ASP A 287 18.14 8.08 6.06
N ASN A 288 18.24 6.95 6.74
CA ASN A 288 18.67 6.86 8.13
C ASN A 288 20.16 6.48 8.20
N PRO A 289 21.04 7.42 8.59
CA PRO A 289 22.48 7.17 8.63
C PRO A 289 22.88 6.11 9.66
N ASP A 290 22.05 5.86 10.68
CA ASP A 290 22.40 5.00 11.81
C ASP A 290 21.83 3.57 11.69
N GLN A 291 20.89 3.31 10.76
CA GLN A 291 20.09 2.08 10.76
C GLN A 291 19.96 1.35 9.42
N CYS A 292 20.38 1.93 8.29
CA CYS A 292 20.31 1.20 7.02
C CYS A 292 21.42 0.15 6.94
N GLN A 293 21.05 -1.13 6.84
CA GLN A 293 22.01 -2.23 6.72
C GLN A 293 22.88 -2.13 5.46
N LEU A 294 22.37 -1.52 4.39
CA LEU A 294 23.12 -1.28 3.15
C LEU A 294 24.37 -0.40 3.37
N TYR A 295 24.37 0.46 4.39
CA TYR A 295 25.55 1.28 4.74
C TYR A 295 26.64 0.49 5.47
N ALA A 296 26.36 -0.70 6.00
CA ALA A 296 27.30 -1.45 6.82
C ALA A 296 28.57 -1.87 6.04
N ASN A 297 28.44 -2.11 4.72
CA ASN A 297 29.51 -2.64 3.89
C ASN A 297 30.25 -1.56 3.08
N ASN A 298 29.57 -0.50 2.63
CA ASN A 298 30.16 0.65 1.95
C ASN A 298 29.15 1.82 1.93
N PRO A 299 29.53 3.08 2.21
CA PRO A 299 28.64 4.22 1.98
C PRO A 299 28.19 4.28 0.51
N MET A 300 26.88 4.21 0.28
CA MET A 300 26.28 4.36 -1.05
C MET A 300 26.52 5.76 -1.60
N ASN A 301 26.80 5.87 -2.89
CA ASN A 301 26.80 7.16 -3.57
C ASN A 301 25.37 7.69 -3.75
N VAL A 302 25.23 8.96 -4.12
CA VAL A 302 23.93 9.63 -4.24
C VAL A 302 23.05 8.95 -5.30
N ASP A 303 23.64 8.53 -6.42
CA ASP A 303 22.91 7.91 -7.53
C ASP A 303 22.38 6.52 -7.16
N GLU A 304 23.20 5.69 -6.52
CA GLU A 304 22.80 4.38 -5.99
C GLU A 304 21.69 4.53 -4.96
N LYS A 305 21.82 5.51 -4.06
CA LYS A 305 20.80 5.80 -3.06
C LYS A 305 19.45 6.12 -3.70
N GLU A 306 19.45 6.87 -4.80
CA GLU A 306 18.24 7.23 -5.52
C GLU A 306 17.60 6.01 -6.23
N GLU A 307 18.40 5.08 -6.76
CA GLU A 307 17.86 3.83 -7.32
C GLU A 307 17.20 2.95 -6.24
N TRP A 308 17.78 2.90 -5.04
CA TRP A 308 17.13 2.21 -3.91
C TRP A 308 15.84 2.90 -3.46
N ARG A 309 15.77 4.24 -3.47
CA ARG A 309 14.53 4.98 -3.16
C ARG A 309 13.42 4.67 -4.17
N ARG A 310 13.74 4.68 -5.47
CA ARG A 310 12.81 4.29 -6.55
C ARG A 310 12.23 2.91 -6.33
N LEU A 311 13.10 1.94 -6.04
CA LEU A 311 12.70 0.57 -5.74
C LEU A 311 11.81 0.49 -4.50
N TRP A 312 12.20 1.14 -3.39
CA TRP A 312 11.40 1.16 -2.15
C TRP A 312 10.00 1.71 -2.38
N TRP A 313 9.87 2.85 -3.06
CA TRP A 313 8.55 3.46 -3.33
C TRP A 313 7.73 2.67 -4.34
N SER A 314 8.38 1.96 -5.27
CA SER A 314 7.68 1.02 -6.15
C SER A 314 7.10 -0.16 -5.36
N ILE A 315 7.87 -0.74 -4.42
CA ILE A 315 7.41 -1.78 -3.50
C ILE A 315 6.25 -1.26 -2.63
N TYR A 316 6.35 -0.02 -2.14
CA TYR A 316 5.30 0.63 -1.36
C TYR A 316 3.96 0.69 -2.09
N CYS A 317 3.96 1.13 -3.35
CA CYS A 317 2.75 1.18 -4.17
C CYS A 317 2.18 -0.23 -4.43
N LEU A 318 3.03 -1.20 -4.76
CA LEU A 318 2.60 -2.59 -5.02
C LEU A 318 2.00 -3.26 -3.77
N ASP A 319 2.63 -3.12 -2.59
CA ASP A 319 2.08 -3.61 -1.31
C ASP A 319 0.73 -2.95 -1.00
N SER A 320 0.58 -1.67 -1.32
CA SER A 320 -0.66 -0.91 -1.10
C SER A 320 -1.80 -1.47 -1.95
N TYR A 321 -1.64 -1.55 -3.28
CA TYR A 321 -2.68 -2.08 -4.16
C TYR A 321 -3.05 -3.53 -3.83
N CYS A 322 -2.04 -4.35 -3.55
CA CYS A 322 -2.21 -5.77 -3.23
C CYS A 322 -3.05 -5.96 -1.94
N ASN A 323 -2.79 -5.18 -0.89
CA ASN A 323 -3.48 -5.37 0.40
C ASN A 323 -4.80 -4.60 0.52
N ILE A 324 -4.99 -3.48 -0.19
CA ILE A 324 -6.31 -2.81 -0.32
C ILE A 324 -7.32 -3.81 -0.89
N THR A 325 -6.93 -4.50 -1.97
CA THR A 325 -7.81 -5.38 -2.75
C THR A 325 -8.01 -6.75 -2.10
N ALA A 326 -7.04 -7.25 -1.35
CA ALA A 326 -7.19 -8.45 -0.52
C ALA A 326 -7.96 -8.22 0.80
N ARG A 327 -8.11 -6.95 1.22
CA ARG A 327 -8.58 -6.52 2.56
C ARG A 327 -7.76 -7.10 3.70
N THR A 328 -6.44 -7.05 3.55
CA THR A 328 -5.46 -7.48 4.57
C THR A 328 -4.73 -6.27 5.15
N PRO A 329 -4.12 -6.40 6.34
CA PRO A 329 -3.15 -5.41 6.79
C PRO A 329 -2.02 -5.29 5.77
N TYR A 330 -1.52 -4.08 5.61
CA TYR A 330 -0.30 -3.82 4.83
C TYR A 330 0.90 -4.43 5.52
N VAL A 331 1.88 -4.88 4.72
CA VAL A 331 3.16 -5.33 5.29
C VAL A 331 3.96 -4.13 5.75
N ILE A 332 3.86 -3.01 5.03
CA ILE A 332 4.60 -1.78 5.35
C ILE A 332 3.91 -1.03 6.49
N GLU A 333 4.66 -0.64 7.52
CA GLU A 333 4.22 0.29 8.56
C GLU A 333 4.87 1.66 8.30
N LEU A 334 4.03 2.69 8.10
CA LEU A 334 4.51 4.01 7.67
C LEU A 334 5.35 4.71 8.74
N ASP A 335 5.03 4.48 10.02
CA ASP A 335 5.74 5.04 11.18
C ASP A 335 7.22 4.63 11.24
N CYS A 336 7.57 3.53 10.57
CA CYS A 336 8.91 3.01 10.49
C CYS A 336 9.68 3.55 9.26
N VAL A 337 9.06 4.29 8.34
CA VAL A 337 9.70 4.68 7.07
C VAL A 337 10.55 5.93 7.26
N ARG A 338 11.85 5.78 7.01
CA ARG A 338 12.84 6.86 6.90
C ARG A 338 13.59 6.76 5.57
N THR A 339 12.82 6.70 4.50
CA THR A 339 13.28 6.80 3.12
C THR A 339 12.65 8.05 2.51
N ALA A 340 13.46 8.92 1.92
CA ALA A 340 12.99 10.15 1.32
C ALA A 340 12.22 9.88 0.02
N LEU A 341 11.30 10.78 -0.32
CA LEU A 341 10.65 10.84 -1.64
C LEU A 341 11.71 11.01 -2.74
N ILE A 342 11.31 10.64 -3.96
CA ILE A 342 12.20 10.55 -5.12
C ILE A 342 12.66 11.96 -5.53
N SER A 343 13.95 12.08 -5.87
CA SER A 343 14.56 13.30 -6.38
C SER A 343 15.67 12.96 -7.39
N SER A 344 15.28 12.95 -8.66
CA SER A 344 16.11 12.69 -9.84
C SER A 344 16.99 13.88 -10.23
N ASP A 345 16.60 15.10 -9.87
CA ASP A 345 17.30 16.31 -10.28
C ASP A 345 18.54 16.58 -9.41
N PRO A 346 19.76 16.60 -9.98
CA PRO A 346 20.98 16.92 -9.25
C PRO A 346 20.94 18.28 -8.55
N MET A 347 20.18 19.26 -9.08
CA MET A 347 20.01 20.57 -8.43
C MET A 347 19.18 20.48 -7.15
N GLN A 348 18.29 19.49 -7.05
CA GLN A 348 17.47 19.23 -5.86
C GLN A 348 18.15 18.33 -4.84
N GLN A 349 19.21 17.61 -5.23
CA GLN A 349 20.00 16.78 -4.30
C GLN A 349 20.66 17.61 -3.18
N ASN A 350 20.84 18.93 -3.39
CA ASN A 350 21.34 19.86 -2.38
C ASN A 350 20.24 20.43 -1.44
N GLN A 351 18.96 20.19 -1.75
CA GLN A 351 17.84 20.62 -0.91
C GLN A 351 17.55 19.59 0.18
N GLU A 352 16.82 20.01 1.22
CA GLU A 352 16.42 19.10 2.30
C GLU A 352 15.58 17.94 1.76
N ALA A 353 15.91 16.72 2.18
CA ALA A 353 15.19 15.51 1.80
C ALA A 353 13.73 15.58 2.29
N VAL A 354 12.79 15.24 1.42
CA VAL A 354 11.35 15.25 1.74
C VAL A 354 10.92 13.85 2.14
N PHE A 355 10.15 13.74 3.21
CA PHE A 355 9.66 12.48 3.72
C PHE A 355 8.13 12.47 3.73
N LEU A 356 7.55 11.28 3.63
CA LEU A 356 6.14 11.12 3.99
C LEU A 356 5.97 11.36 5.49
N PRO A 357 4.94 12.13 5.90
CA PRO A 357 4.63 12.31 7.30
C PRO A 357 3.96 11.04 7.86
N MET A 358 4.20 10.77 9.14
CA MET A 358 3.51 9.68 9.88
C MET A 358 2.01 9.98 10.05
N ASP A 359 1.67 11.26 10.21
CA ASP A 359 0.30 11.73 10.39
C ASP A 359 -0.29 12.21 9.06
N THR A 360 -1.43 11.64 8.66
CA THR A 360 -2.14 12.06 7.45
C THR A 360 -2.57 13.52 7.49
N GLY A 361 -2.75 14.10 8.68
CA GLY A 361 -3.09 15.52 8.85
C GLY A 361 -2.00 16.48 8.40
N LYS A 362 -0.78 15.97 8.15
CA LYS A 362 0.35 16.75 7.63
C LYS A 362 0.70 16.46 6.18
N LEU A 363 -0.01 15.55 5.51
CA LEU A 363 0.27 15.21 4.11
C LEU A 363 0.17 16.43 3.18
N TRP A 364 -0.71 17.38 3.50
CA TRP A 364 -0.88 18.60 2.71
C TRP A 364 0.40 19.46 2.68
N GLU A 365 1.20 19.50 3.75
CA GLU A 365 2.48 20.22 3.80
C GLU A 365 3.46 19.58 2.81
N THR A 366 3.53 18.24 2.79
CA THR A 366 4.36 17.49 1.85
C THR A 366 3.88 17.70 0.41
N CYS A 367 2.58 17.77 0.17
CA CYS A 367 2.02 18.08 -1.16
C CYS A 367 2.51 19.44 -1.67
N GLN A 368 2.51 20.48 -0.83
CA GLN A 368 3.00 21.80 -1.24
C GLN A 368 4.48 21.77 -1.63
N VAL A 369 5.31 21.14 -0.80
CA VAL A 369 6.76 21.02 -1.07
C VAL A 369 7.01 20.23 -2.37
N VAL A 370 6.24 19.16 -2.62
CA VAL A 370 6.34 18.38 -3.86
C VAL A 370 5.88 19.20 -5.07
N SER A 371 4.81 20.00 -4.95
CA SER A 371 4.30 20.86 -6.03
C SER A 371 5.26 21.97 -6.45
N GLU A 372 6.17 22.37 -5.57
CA GLU A 372 7.20 23.37 -5.86
C GLU A 372 8.44 22.78 -6.56
N ARG A 373 8.61 21.45 -6.55
CA ARG A 373 9.79 20.77 -7.10
C ARG A 373 9.56 20.26 -8.53
N PRO A 374 10.40 20.65 -9.52
CA PRO A 374 10.32 20.11 -10.87
C PRO A 374 10.82 18.64 -10.95
N GLY A 375 10.53 17.93 -12.05
CA GLY A 375 11.15 16.64 -12.38
C GLY A 375 10.37 15.39 -11.94
N ASP A 376 10.15 15.20 -10.63
CA ASP A 376 9.54 13.97 -10.07
C ASP A 376 8.14 14.20 -9.51
N TYR A 377 7.48 15.27 -9.96
CA TYR A 377 6.21 15.72 -9.43
C TYR A 377 5.14 14.61 -9.41
N TYR A 378 4.87 13.99 -10.57
CA TYR A 378 3.79 13.01 -10.68
C TYR A 378 4.05 11.71 -9.92
N VAL A 379 5.29 11.22 -9.87
CA VAL A 379 5.60 10.00 -9.11
C VAL A 379 5.48 10.25 -7.61
N ASN A 380 5.91 11.42 -7.13
CA ASN A 380 5.77 11.78 -5.72
C ASN A 380 4.31 12.05 -5.33
N VAL A 381 3.52 12.69 -6.19
CA VAL A 381 2.07 12.86 -5.96
C VAL A 381 1.33 11.52 -6.03
N HIS A 382 1.79 10.59 -6.87
CA HIS A 382 1.26 9.22 -6.88
C HIS A 382 1.50 8.52 -5.53
N ILE A 383 2.70 8.60 -4.97
CA ILE A 383 3.02 8.07 -3.62
C ILE A 383 2.12 8.72 -2.54
N LEU A 384 1.93 10.04 -2.61
CA LEU A 384 1.08 10.79 -1.68
C LEU A 384 -0.39 10.35 -1.76
N THR A 385 -0.95 10.28 -2.97
CA THR A 385 -2.36 9.87 -3.17
C THR A 385 -2.56 8.40 -2.82
N THR A 386 -1.60 7.51 -3.11
CA THR A 386 -1.60 6.12 -2.67
C THR A 386 -1.60 6.03 -1.14
N THR A 387 -0.90 6.92 -0.43
CA THR A 387 -0.88 6.95 1.04
C THR A 387 -2.24 7.30 1.65
N VAL A 388 -2.95 8.27 1.08
CA VAL A 388 -4.32 8.61 1.52
C VAL A 388 -5.29 7.45 1.22
N LEU A 389 -5.19 6.87 0.02
CA LEU A 389 -5.97 5.71 -0.38
C LEU A 389 -5.74 4.51 0.55
N ARG A 390 -4.49 4.31 0.98
CA ARG A 390 -4.09 3.25 1.91
C ARG A 390 -4.78 3.40 3.27
N GLU A 391 -4.87 4.61 3.81
CA GLU A 391 -5.59 4.87 5.06
C GLU A 391 -7.11 4.70 4.89
N ALA A 392 -7.70 5.09 3.76
CA ALA A 392 -9.11 4.81 3.47
C ALA A 392 -9.38 3.29 3.38
N GLY A 393 -8.52 2.53 2.70
CA GLY A 393 -8.58 1.07 2.61
C GLY A 393 -8.44 0.38 3.97
N LYS A 394 -7.57 0.92 4.86
CA LYS A 394 -7.43 0.47 6.25
C LYS A 394 -8.71 0.65 7.04
N LEU A 395 -9.34 1.83 6.95
CA LEU A 395 -10.59 2.12 7.65
C LEU A 395 -11.71 1.22 7.15
N LEU A 396 -11.84 1.03 5.84
CA LEU A 396 -12.78 0.09 5.23
C LEU A 396 -12.59 -1.34 5.76
N ARG A 397 -11.33 -1.82 5.79
CA ARG A 397 -11.01 -3.15 6.32
C ARG A 397 -11.38 -3.27 7.79
N LEU A 398 -10.97 -2.31 8.62
CA LEU A 398 -11.26 -2.30 10.05
C LEU A 398 -12.76 -2.26 10.31
N TRP A 399 -13.50 -1.49 9.51
CA TRP A 399 -14.95 -1.45 9.59
C TRP A 399 -15.57 -2.83 9.34
N ALA A 400 -15.16 -3.51 8.27
CA ALA A 400 -15.70 -4.83 7.92
C ALA A 400 -15.31 -5.93 8.94
N GLN A 401 -14.15 -5.82 9.58
CA GLN A 401 -13.62 -6.83 10.51
C GLN A 401 -14.03 -6.58 11.96
N ASN A 402 -14.19 -5.31 12.36
CA ASN A 402 -14.53 -4.91 13.72
C ASN A 402 -15.24 -3.53 13.70
N PRO A 403 -16.55 -3.49 13.41
CA PRO A 403 -17.31 -2.25 13.29
C PRO A 403 -17.53 -1.61 14.66
N VAL A 404 -16.59 -0.76 15.08
CA VAL A 404 -16.70 0.07 16.30
C VAL A 404 -17.11 1.49 15.90
N THR A 405 -17.91 2.17 16.72
CA THR A 405 -18.37 3.56 16.50
C THR A 405 -17.23 4.54 16.17
N LYS A 406 -16.06 4.36 16.78
CA LYS A 406 -14.84 5.16 16.53
C LYS A 406 -14.32 5.14 15.09
N ILE A 407 -14.76 4.20 14.25
CA ILE A 407 -14.32 4.15 12.85
C ILE A 407 -14.99 5.27 12.04
N GLY A 408 -16.23 5.63 12.37
CA GLY A 408 -16.91 6.78 11.74
C GLY A 408 -16.17 8.09 11.97
N GLU A 409 -15.80 8.38 13.22
CA GLU A 409 -14.99 9.55 13.59
C GLU A 409 -13.66 9.59 12.82
N ARG A 410 -13.00 8.43 12.64
CA ARG A 410 -11.75 8.35 11.88
C ARG A 410 -11.94 8.57 10.38
N CYS A 411 -13.09 8.19 9.82
CA CYS A 411 -13.45 8.52 8.44
C CYS A 411 -13.65 10.03 8.28
N GLU A 412 -14.35 10.68 9.20
CA GLU A 412 -14.56 12.13 9.20
C GLU A 412 -13.22 12.89 9.28
N ILE A 413 -12.32 12.48 10.20
CA ILE A 413 -10.97 13.06 10.30
C ILE A 413 -10.18 12.86 8.99
N LEU A 414 -10.27 11.67 8.38
CA LEU A 414 -9.58 11.42 7.11
C LEU A 414 -10.15 12.28 5.98
N ASP A 415 -11.46 12.56 5.96
CA ASP A 415 -12.09 13.45 4.98
C ASP A 415 -11.61 14.91 5.14
N GLU A 416 -11.43 15.38 6.38
CA GLU A 416 -10.84 16.69 6.66
C GLU A 416 -9.38 16.76 6.17
N HIS A 417 -8.57 15.75 6.50
CA HIS A 417 -7.18 15.66 6.03
C HIS A 417 -7.09 15.60 4.50
N PHE A 418 -7.96 14.82 3.87
CA PHE A 418 -8.06 14.70 2.42
C PHE A 418 -8.46 16.03 1.77
N SER A 419 -9.38 16.77 2.37
CA SER A 419 -9.76 18.10 1.92
C SER A 419 -8.58 19.09 1.96
N ALA A 420 -7.75 19.03 3.00
CA ALA A 420 -6.53 19.82 3.07
C ALA A 420 -5.52 19.44 1.97
N VAL A 421 -5.32 18.14 1.73
CA VAL A 421 -4.48 17.64 0.62
C VAL A 421 -4.99 18.15 -0.73
N ARG A 422 -6.31 18.11 -0.96
CA ARG A 422 -6.92 18.61 -2.20
C ARG A 422 -6.67 20.10 -2.42
N LEU A 423 -6.74 20.91 -1.35
CA LEU A 423 -6.50 22.35 -1.42
C LEU A 423 -5.01 22.72 -1.52
N ALA A 424 -4.11 21.85 -1.07
CA ALA A 424 -2.67 22.03 -1.20
C ALA A 424 -2.15 21.78 -2.62
N LEU A 425 -2.84 20.94 -3.40
CA LEU A 425 -2.49 20.68 -4.79
C LEU A 425 -2.94 21.85 -5.71
N PRO A 426 -2.20 22.13 -6.80
CA PRO A 426 -2.55 23.21 -7.71
C PRO A 426 -3.96 23.01 -8.31
N PRO A 427 -4.79 24.06 -8.47
CA PRO A 427 -6.15 23.91 -8.99
C PRO A 427 -6.22 23.22 -10.36
N GLN A 428 -5.25 23.50 -11.25
CA GLN A 428 -5.14 22.88 -12.56
C GLN A 428 -4.86 21.37 -12.50
N PHE A 429 -4.39 20.85 -11.37
CA PHE A 429 -4.13 19.43 -11.18
C PHE A 429 -5.40 18.60 -11.40
N PHE A 430 -6.55 19.13 -10.97
CA PHE A 430 -7.86 18.49 -11.05
C PHE A 430 -8.56 18.66 -12.40
N ASN A 431 -7.96 19.38 -13.36
CA ASN A 431 -8.54 19.52 -14.69
C ASN A 431 -8.37 18.22 -15.47
N VAL A 432 -9.45 17.50 -15.72
CA VAL A 432 -9.40 16.20 -16.42
C VAL A 432 -8.80 16.29 -17.83
N SER A 433 -8.92 17.44 -18.51
CA SER A 433 -8.32 17.64 -19.82
C SER A 433 -6.80 17.82 -19.75
N ARG A 434 -6.12 17.41 -20.81
CA ARG A 434 -4.67 17.57 -20.96
C ARG A 434 -4.28 19.06 -21.06
N ASN A 435 -3.28 19.48 -20.30
CA ASN A 435 -2.77 20.85 -20.30
C ASN A 435 -1.73 21.06 -21.41
N VAL A 436 -2.22 21.20 -22.64
CA VAL A 436 -1.36 21.42 -23.83
C VAL A 436 -0.58 22.74 -23.73
N VAL A 437 -1.15 23.76 -23.10
CA VAL A 437 -0.51 25.09 -22.94
C VAL A 437 0.79 25.00 -22.15
N HIS A 438 0.86 24.12 -21.16
CA HIS A 438 2.05 23.92 -20.33
C HIS A 438 2.92 22.75 -20.83
N ASN A 439 2.73 22.33 -22.08
CA ASN A 439 3.45 21.20 -22.70
C ASN A 439 3.34 19.88 -21.91
N GLU A 440 2.23 19.66 -21.18
CA GLU A 440 2.00 18.39 -20.49
C GLU A 440 2.01 17.25 -21.51
N THR A 441 2.89 16.27 -21.37
CA THR A 441 2.97 15.11 -22.25
C THR A 441 1.76 14.18 -22.03
N PRO A 442 1.43 13.30 -22.99
CA PRO A 442 0.36 12.32 -22.79
C PRO A 442 0.61 11.39 -21.57
N ALA A 443 1.87 11.02 -21.31
CA ALA A 443 2.23 10.19 -20.16
C ALA A 443 2.03 10.93 -18.83
N GLU A 444 2.44 12.20 -18.75
CA GLU A 444 2.20 13.05 -17.57
C GLU A 444 0.71 13.27 -17.30
N HIS A 445 -0.06 13.50 -18.37
CA HIS A 445 -1.52 13.62 -18.28
C HIS A 445 -2.13 12.37 -17.65
N HIS A 446 -1.73 11.17 -18.10
CA HIS A 446 -2.23 9.92 -17.52
C HIS A 446 -1.75 9.68 -16.10
N ALA A 447 -0.47 9.97 -15.79
CA ALA A 447 0.03 9.91 -14.41
C ALA A 447 -0.79 10.80 -13.47
N ARG A 448 -1.18 11.99 -13.94
CA ARG A 448 -2.09 12.90 -13.23
C ARG A 448 -3.49 12.31 -13.08
N LEU A 449 -4.08 11.77 -14.14
CA LEU A 449 -5.41 11.13 -14.08
C LEU A 449 -5.44 9.98 -13.08
N ILE A 450 -4.39 9.17 -12.98
CA ILE A 450 -4.28 8.08 -11.99
C ILE A 450 -4.30 8.64 -10.56
N CYS A 451 -3.56 9.72 -10.30
CA CYS A 451 -3.58 10.39 -9.00
C CYS A 451 -4.98 10.94 -8.68
N ILE A 452 -5.67 11.53 -9.67
CA ILE A 452 -7.05 12.00 -9.49
C ILE A 452 -7.99 10.81 -9.22
N LEU A 453 -7.83 9.67 -9.90
CA LEU A 453 -8.59 8.44 -9.62
C LEU A 453 -8.41 7.97 -8.18
N HIS A 454 -7.17 7.96 -7.66
CA HIS A 454 -6.89 7.65 -6.25
C HIS A 454 -7.65 8.57 -5.30
N MET A 455 -7.72 9.86 -5.63
CA MET A 455 -8.41 10.85 -4.83
C MET A 455 -9.93 10.61 -4.83
N HIS A 456 -10.55 10.38 -5.98
CA HIS A 456 -12.00 10.09 -6.03
C HIS A 456 -12.35 8.76 -5.33
N ILE A 457 -11.59 7.68 -5.58
CA ILE A 457 -11.88 6.42 -4.87
C ILE A 457 -11.67 6.55 -3.37
N THR A 458 -10.70 7.35 -2.91
CA THR A 458 -10.53 7.62 -1.47
C THR A 458 -11.76 8.31 -0.91
N ARG A 459 -12.25 9.38 -1.55
CA ARG A 459 -13.48 10.09 -1.15
C ARG A 459 -14.66 9.11 -1.11
N LEU A 460 -14.84 8.30 -2.16
CA LEU A 460 -15.89 7.30 -2.25
C LEU A 460 -15.82 6.27 -1.11
N LEU A 461 -14.62 5.74 -0.81
CA LEU A 461 -14.41 4.81 0.29
C LEU A 461 -14.69 5.46 1.65
N VAL A 462 -14.49 6.76 1.83
CA VAL A 462 -14.79 7.42 3.10
C VAL A 462 -16.30 7.70 3.22
N MET A 463 -16.95 8.14 2.14
CA MET A 463 -18.32 8.64 2.14
C MET A 463 -19.43 7.59 1.96
N ILE A 464 -19.13 6.44 1.33
CA ILE A 464 -20.16 5.45 0.95
C ILE A 464 -20.95 5.01 2.20
N PRO A 465 -22.30 5.09 2.20
CA PRO A 465 -23.09 4.78 3.39
C PRO A 465 -23.22 3.25 3.55
N ARG A 466 -22.63 2.71 4.62
CA ARG A 466 -22.51 1.25 4.81
C ARG A 466 -23.53 0.63 5.76
N THR A 467 -24.19 1.45 6.59
CA THR A 467 -25.12 0.97 7.62
C THR A 467 -26.43 1.73 7.57
N PHE A 468 -27.55 1.02 7.66
CA PHE A 468 -28.87 1.63 7.88
C PHE A 468 -29.11 2.15 9.29
N SER A 469 -28.19 1.92 10.23
CA SER A 469 -28.34 2.33 11.63
C SER A 469 -28.48 3.84 11.83
N VAL A 470 -28.05 4.65 10.85
CA VAL A 470 -28.18 6.12 10.86
C VAL A 470 -29.55 6.63 10.40
N GLY A 471 -30.46 5.72 10.04
CA GLY A 471 -31.78 6.02 9.49
C GLY A 471 -31.78 6.09 7.97
N GLU A 472 -32.92 5.74 7.36
CA GLU A 472 -33.08 5.67 5.91
C GLU A 472 -32.80 7.00 5.21
N GLU A 473 -33.32 8.11 5.73
CA GLU A 473 -33.15 9.43 5.13
C GLU A 473 -31.66 9.83 5.03
N ARG A 474 -30.91 9.70 6.13
CA ARG A 474 -29.48 10.03 6.15
C ARG A 474 -28.67 9.06 5.29
N TRP A 475 -29.06 7.79 5.26
CA TRP A 475 -28.45 6.81 4.37
C TRP A 475 -28.69 7.18 2.89
N ARG A 476 -29.92 7.54 2.52
CA ARG A 476 -30.28 7.95 1.15
C ARG A 476 -29.52 9.20 0.71
N GLN A 477 -29.37 10.19 1.59
CA GLN A 477 -28.56 11.38 1.31
C GLN A 477 -27.11 11.01 0.99
N GLY A 478 -26.48 10.16 1.80
CA GLY A 478 -25.12 9.68 1.52
C GLY A 478 -25.03 8.83 0.24
N TRP A 479 -26.07 8.05 -0.04
CA TRP A 479 -26.14 7.20 -1.23
C TRP A 479 -26.23 8.05 -2.48
N THR A 480 -27.15 9.01 -2.52
CA THR A 480 -27.25 9.99 -3.62
C THR A 480 -25.98 10.82 -3.76
N ALA A 481 -25.36 11.27 -2.66
CA ALA A 481 -24.11 12.02 -2.71
C ALA A 481 -22.95 11.22 -3.33
N SER A 482 -22.97 9.88 -3.22
CA SER A 482 -21.95 9.04 -3.86
C SER A 482 -21.97 9.12 -5.39
N LEU A 483 -23.12 9.45 -6.01
CA LEU A 483 -23.23 9.59 -7.48
C LEU A 483 -22.30 10.66 -8.05
N GLU A 484 -22.13 11.79 -7.36
CA GLU A 484 -21.21 12.86 -7.79
C GLU A 484 -19.80 12.30 -7.98
N CYS A 485 -19.32 11.54 -7.00
CA CYS A 485 -17.99 10.94 -7.05
C CYS A 485 -17.87 9.83 -8.11
N LEU A 486 -18.95 9.09 -8.38
CA LEU A 486 -18.98 8.08 -9.45
C LEU A 486 -18.93 8.75 -10.82
N GLU A 487 -19.65 9.85 -11.02
CA GLU A 487 -19.65 10.63 -12.26
C GLU A 487 -18.29 11.29 -12.53
N ASP A 488 -17.59 11.76 -11.50
CA ASP A 488 -16.22 12.26 -11.63
C ASP A 488 -15.26 11.18 -12.17
N VAL A 489 -15.36 9.94 -11.67
CA VAL A 489 -14.55 8.81 -12.18
C VAL A 489 -14.90 8.50 -13.63
N VAL A 490 -16.18 8.50 -13.97
CA VAL A 490 -16.64 8.33 -15.37
C VAL A 490 -16.08 9.45 -16.27
N LEU A 491 -16.04 10.70 -15.79
CA LEU A 491 -15.49 11.83 -16.53
C LEU A 491 -14.00 11.64 -16.84
N ILE A 492 -13.23 11.06 -15.91
CA ILE A 492 -11.83 10.70 -16.13
C ILE A 492 -11.69 9.63 -17.20
N VAL A 493 -12.50 8.57 -17.12
CA VAL A 493 -12.51 7.48 -18.10
C VAL A 493 -12.83 8.00 -19.51
N ARG A 494 -13.73 8.98 -19.65
CA ARG A 494 -14.04 9.62 -20.96
C ARG A 494 -12.84 10.32 -21.61
N HIS A 495 -11.89 10.80 -20.82
CA HIS A 495 -10.69 11.46 -21.32
C HIS A 495 -9.50 10.50 -21.47
N TRP A 496 -9.70 9.23 -21.13
CA TRP A 496 -8.65 8.24 -21.20
C TRP A 496 -8.34 7.87 -22.65
N LYS A 497 -7.05 7.62 -22.93
CA LYS A 497 -6.59 7.20 -24.26
C LYS A 497 -6.18 5.74 -24.20
N ALA A 498 -6.85 4.89 -24.98
CA ALA A 498 -6.59 3.45 -24.99
C ALA A 498 -5.14 3.10 -25.38
N GLU A 499 -4.51 3.92 -26.22
CA GLU A 499 -3.12 3.77 -26.69
C GLU A 499 -2.08 3.71 -25.55
N LEU A 500 -2.39 4.30 -24.39
CA LEU A 500 -1.50 4.38 -23.24
C LEU A 500 -1.85 3.34 -22.16
N CYS A 501 -2.88 2.50 -22.36
CA CYS A 501 -3.17 1.39 -21.46
C CYS A 501 -1.98 0.45 -21.22
N PRO A 502 -1.10 0.15 -22.20
CA PRO A 502 0.08 -0.67 -21.92
C PRO A 502 1.00 -0.03 -20.89
N SER A 503 1.12 1.30 -20.87
CA SER A 503 2.03 2.06 -20.00
C SER A 503 1.43 2.47 -18.65
N VAL A 504 0.32 1.85 -18.24
CA VAL A 504 -0.36 2.16 -16.98
C VAL A 504 -0.52 0.89 -16.14
N ASP A 505 -0.34 1.02 -14.83
CA ASP A 505 -0.51 -0.07 -13.87
C ASP A 505 -1.97 -0.60 -13.93
N PRO A 506 -2.19 -1.88 -14.29
CA PRO A 506 -3.54 -2.46 -14.37
C PRO A 506 -4.30 -2.46 -13.04
N ALA A 507 -3.63 -2.24 -11.90
CA ALA A 507 -4.26 -2.08 -10.60
C ALA A 507 -5.33 -0.97 -10.57
N ILE A 508 -5.26 0.04 -11.46
CA ILE A 508 -6.34 1.04 -11.55
C ILE A 508 -7.69 0.43 -11.94
N CYS A 509 -7.71 -0.75 -12.58
CA CYS A 509 -8.94 -1.46 -12.91
C CYS A 509 -9.70 -1.91 -11.66
N PHE A 510 -9.06 -2.04 -10.49
CA PHE A 510 -9.77 -2.28 -9.23
C PHE A 510 -10.67 -1.10 -8.85
N ILE A 511 -10.23 0.13 -9.11
CA ILE A 511 -11.01 1.34 -8.87
C ILE A 511 -12.21 1.35 -9.80
N ILE A 512 -11.96 1.14 -11.10
CA ILE A 512 -13.00 1.15 -12.13
C ILE A 512 -14.02 0.04 -11.89
N SER A 513 -13.58 -1.16 -11.49
CA SER A 513 -14.47 -2.28 -11.14
C SER A 513 -15.34 -1.95 -9.92
N ALA A 514 -14.79 -1.31 -8.90
CA ALA A 514 -15.59 -0.88 -7.74
C ALA A 514 -16.65 0.16 -8.11
N VAL A 515 -16.30 1.15 -8.95
CA VAL A 515 -17.23 2.17 -9.45
C VAL A 515 -18.30 1.53 -10.34
N LEU A 516 -17.91 0.60 -11.20
CA LEU A 516 -18.83 -0.16 -12.07
C LEU A 516 -19.88 -0.92 -11.26
N MET A 517 -19.47 -1.63 -10.20
CA MET A 517 -20.40 -2.30 -9.28
C MET A 517 -21.35 -1.31 -8.58
N LEU A 518 -20.85 -0.14 -8.17
CA LEU A 518 -21.69 0.87 -7.51
C LEU A 518 -22.67 1.56 -8.46
N ILE A 519 -22.27 1.83 -9.71
CA ILE A 519 -23.19 2.34 -10.74
C ILE A 519 -24.28 1.31 -11.05
N HIS A 520 -23.94 0.02 -11.10
CA HIS A 520 -24.95 -1.05 -11.23
C HIS A 520 -25.96 -1.00 -10.08
N LEU A 521 -25.49 -0.91 -8.83
CA LEU A 521 -26.36 -0.79 -7.67
C LEU A 521 -27.27 0.45 -7.71
N HIS A 522 -26.76 1.60 -8.18
CA HIS A 522 -27.58 2.80 -8.42
C HIS A 522 -28.62 2.59 -9.50
N SER A 523 -28.27 1.89 -10.59
CA SER A 523 -29.21 1.62 -11.68
C SER A 523 -30.39 0.76 -11.23
N ILE A 524 -30.18 -0.22 -10.35
CA ILE A 524 -31.24 -1.09 -9.83
C ILE A 524 -32.06 -0.46 -8.69
N ASP A 525 -31.50 0.51 -7.94
CA ASP A 525 -32.26 1.33 -6.97
C ASP A 525 -33.26 2.24 -7.70
N ILE A 526 -32.84 2.79 -8.84
CA ILE A 526 -33.60 3.79 -9.62
C ILE A 526 -34.51 3.13 -10.66
N ALA A 527 -34.37 1.83 -10.92
CA ALA A 527 -35.18 1.11 -11.90
C ALA A 527 -36.71 1.24 -11.68
N ASN A 528 -37.14 1.49 -10.43
CA ASN A 528 -38.55 1.72 -10.08
C ASN A 528 -38.96 3.21 -10.04
N ALA A 529 -38.03 4.15 -10.28
CA ALA A 529 -38.26 5.59 -10.20
C ALA A 529 -38.69 6.19 -11.54
N GLU A 530 -39.43 7.31 -11.50
CA GLU A 530 -39.95 8.04 -12.67
C GLU A 530 -38.87 8.84 -13.44
N SER A 531 -37.65 8.29 -13.62
CA SER A 531 -36.56 8.95 -14.36
C SER A 531 -35.89 8.02 -15.38
N PRO A 532 -36.59 7.68 -16.49
CA PRO A 532 -36.06 6.77 -17.50
C PRO A 532 -34.81 7.32 -18.20
N THR A 533 -34.70 8.64 -18.37
CA THR A 533 -33.53 9.30 -18.96
C THR A 533 -32.28 9.15 -18.11
N PHE A 534 -32.42 9.19 -16.77
CA PHE A 534 -31.30 9.01 -15.87
C PHE A 534 -30.82 7.55 -15.85
N LEU A 535 -31.75 6.58 -15.90
CA LEU A 535 -31.40 5.17 -15.99
C LEU A 535 -30.59 4.86 -17.28
N VAL A 536 -31.03 5.39 -18.43
CA VAL A 536 -30.28 5.26 -19.70
C VAL A 536 -28.87 5.83 -19.58
N ARG A 537 -28.70 6.97 -18.89
CA ARG A 537 -27.38 7.55 -18.63
C ARG A 537 -26.51 6.60 -17.82
N LEU A 538 -27.02 6.04 -16.71
CA LEU A 538 -26.27 5.10 -15.87
C LEU A 538 -25.86 3.84 -16.63
N CYS A 539 -26.76 3.29 -17.48
CA CYS A 539 -26.42 2.16 -18.35
C CYS A 539 -25.28 2.51 -19.32
N GLY A 540 -25.32 3.68 -19.97
CA GLY A 540 -24.23 4.13 -20.84
C GLY A 540 -22.90 4.34 -20.09
N GLN A 541 -22.95 4.81 -18.84
CA GLN A 541 -21.76 4.92 -17.98
C GLN A 541 -21.21 3.54 -17.61
N LYS A 542 -22.07 2.58 -17.29
CA LYS A 542 -21.71 1.18 -17.00
C LYS A 542 -20.95 0.55 -18.16
N GLU A 543 -21.48 0.67 -19.38
CA GLU A 543 -20.81 0.15 -20.58
C GLU A 543 -19.45 0.81 -20.83
N LEU A 544 -19.36 2.13 -20.65
CA LEU A 544 -18.09 2.84 -20.80
C LEU A 544 -17.02 2.33 -19.82
N LEU A 545 -17.37 2.11 -18.56
CA LEU A 545 -16.44 1.57 -17.55
C LEU A 545 -16.07 0.11 -17.85
N ARG A 546 -17.00 -0.69 -18.39
CA ARG A 546 -16.73 -2.07 -18.82
C ARG A 546 -15.72 -2.09 -19.98
N LEU A 547 -15.96 -1.28 -21.02
CA LEU A 547 -15.04 -1.12 -22.16
C LEU A 547 -13.65 -0.66 -21.72
N PHE A 548 -13.57 0.23 -20.72
CA PHE A 548 -12.29 0.64 -20.16
C PHE A 548 -11.50 -0.53 -19.59
N ILE A 549 -12.13 -1.38 -18.77
CA ILE A 549 -11.48 -2.57 -18.18
C ILE A 549 -11.04 -3.53 -19.30
N GLU A 550 -11.86 -3.70 -20.33
CA GLU A 550 -11.57 -4.56 -21.48
C GLU A 550 -10.33 -4.13 -22.26
N GLN A 551 -10.02 -2.82 -22.35
CA GLN A 551 -8.78 -2.36 -22.99
C GLN A 551 -7.53 -2.88 -22.26
N PHE A 552 -7.53 -2.86 -20.92
CA PHE A 552 -6.44 -3.44 -20.14
C PHE A 552 -6.44 -4.98 -20.22
N ALA A 553 -7.62 -5.57 -20.39
CA ALA A 553 -7.82 -7.01 -20.52
C ALA A 553 -7.24 -7.59 -21.82
N LEU A 554 -6.86 -6.76 -22.80
CA LEU A 554 -6.12 -7.23 -23.98
C LEU A 554 -4.72 -7.73 -23.61
N ILE A 555 -4.10 -7.12 -22.60
CA ILE A 555 -2.72 -7.38 -22.20
C ILE A 555 -2.70 -8.29 -20.96
N TRP A 556 -3.43 -7.89 -19.92
CA TRP A 556 -3.31 -8.47 -18.58
C TRP A 556 -4.49 -9.36 -18.21
N HIS A 557 -4.22 -10.40 -17.42
CA HIS A 557 -5.29 -11.28 -16.93
C HIS A 557 -6.12 -10.67 -15.80
N LEU A 558 -5.54 -9.82 -14.95
CA LEU A 558 -6.28 -9.20 -13.84
C LEU A 558 -7.56 -8.47 -14.30
N PRO A 559 -7.53 -7.57 -15.30
CA PRO A 559 -8.74 -6.94 -15.83
C PRO A 559 -9.75 -7.94 -16.38
N ARG A 560 -9.32 -9.02 -17.07
CA ARG A 560 -10.22 -10.11 -17.52
C ARG A 560 -10.97 -10.73 -16.33
N PHE A 561 -10.23 -11.02 -15.25
CA PHE A 561 -10.83 -11.53 -14.02
C PHE A 561 -11.83 -10.54 -13.42
N LEU A 562 -11.54 -9.23 -13.45
CA LEU A 562 -12.46 -8.21 -12.93
C LEU A 562 -13.74 -8.08 -13.76
N THR A 563 -13.67 -8.24 -15.08
CA THR A 563 -14.86 -8.30 -15.94
C THR A 563 -15.74 -9.49 -15.57
N VAL A 564 -15.15 -10.70 -15.46
CA VAL A 564 -15.89 -11.91 -15.05
C VAL A 564 -16.49 -11.75 -13.64
N SER A 565 -15.75 -11.13 -12.72
CA SER A 565 -16.23 -10.82 -11.36
C SER A 565 -17.43 -9.89 -11.39
N PHE A 566 -17.43 -8.89 -12.28
CA PHE A 566 -18.56 -7.99 -12.47
C PHE A 566 -19.77 -8.71 -13.09
N ASP A 567 -19.57 -9.51 -14.14
CA ASP A 567 -20.67 -10.23 -14.80
C ASP A 567 -21.41 -11.13 -13.77
N LYS A 568 -20.67 -11.86 -12.93
CA LYS A 568 -21.26 -12.66 -11.84
C LYS A 568 -21.96 -11.82 -10.76
N PHE A 569 -21.44 -10.61 -10.50
CA PHE A 569 -22.07 -9.69 -9.55
C PHE A 569 -23.40 -9.16 -10.11
N GLU A 570 -23.44 -8.80 -11.38
CA GLU A 570 -24.65 -8.35 -12.07
C GLU A 570 -25.71 -9.46 -12.12
N GLU A 571 -25.34 -10.70 -12.47
CA GLU A 571 -26.22 -11.87 -12.43
C GLU A 571 -26.82 -12.13 -11.04
N MET A 572 -26.03 -11.88 -9.99
CA MET A 572 -26.46 -12.10 -8.60
C MET A 572 -27.45 -11.03 -8.11
N PHE A 573 -27.38 -9.83 -8.67
CA PHE A 573 -28.19 -8.68 -8.27
C PHE A 573 -28.89 -8.06 -9.49
N PRO A 574 -29.87 -8.75 -10.10
CA PRO A 574 -30.55 -8.28 -11.32
C PRO A 574 -31.50 -7.09 -11.08
N GLY A 575 -31.84 -6.79 -9.82
CA GLY A 575 -32.73 -5.69 -9.44
C GLY A 575 -34.23 -5.98 -9.65
N PRO A 576 -35.12 -5.05 -9.23
CA PRO A 576 -34.82 -3.89 -8.39
C PRO A 576 -34.62 -4.29 -6.93
N LEU A 577 -33.76 -3.56 -6.20
CA LEU A 577 -33.52 -3.78 -4.78
C LEU A 577 -33.97 -2.57 -3.96
N THR A 578 -34.47 -2.82 -2.75
CA THR A 578 -34.75 -1.76 -1.79
C THR A 578 -33.45 -1.14 -1.27
N ALA A 579 -33.54 0.09 -0.75
CA ALA A 579 -32.43 0.75 -0.08
C ALA A 579 -31.81 -0.18 0.99
N PHE A 580 -32.64 -0.80 1.85
CA PHE A 580 -32.19 -1.73 2.90
C PHE A 580 -31.33 -2.88 2.36
N GLU A 581 -31.78 -3.51 1.27
CA GLU A 581 -31.06 -4.59 0.61
C GLU A 581 -29.74 -4.09 0.01
N ILE A 582 -29.74 -2.92 -0.62
CA ILE A 582 -28.54 -2.31 -1.21
C ILE A 582 -27.46 -2.07 -0.16
N ALA A 583 -27.76 -1.48 1.00
CA ALA A 583 -26.69 -1.38 2.01
C ALA A 583 -26.31 -2.73 2.60
N GLY A 584 -27.22 -3.71 2.62
CA GLY A 584 -26.88 -5.10 2.93
C GLY A 584 -25.82 -5.65 1.97
N VAL A 585 -25.94 -5.34 0.67
CA VAL A 585 -24.92 -5.66 -0.35
C VAL A 585 -23.63 -4.88 -0.08
N ILE A 586 -23.68 -3.56 0.05
CA ILE A 586 -22.49 -2.69 0.28
C ILE A 586 -21.73 -3.11 1.54
N ALA A 587 -22.43 -3.45 2.62
CA ALA A 587 -21.82 -3.92 3.87
C ALA A 587 -21.03 -5.22 3.69
N LYS A 588 -21.49 -6.10 2.78
CA LYS A 588 -20.87 -7.39 2.46
C LYS A 588 -19.88 -7.30 1.30
N MET A 589 -19.93 -6.23 0.48
CA MET A 589 -18.98 -5.99 -0.58
C MET A 589 -17.57 -6.09 -0.01
N GLY A 590 -16.79 -7.02 -0.54
CA GLY A 590 -15.40 -7.27 -0.17
C GLY A 590 -14.42 -6.57 -1.11
N GLY A 591 -13.13 -6.79 -0.91
CA GLY A 591 -12.15 -6.44 -1.93
C GLY A 591 -12.17 -7.50 -3.05
N PRO A 592 -11.89 -7.16 -4.32
CA PRO A 592 -12.00 -8.10 -5.44
C PRO A 592 -11.15 -9.37 -5.29
N LEU A 593 -10.04 -9.30 -4.55
CA LEU A 593 -9.16 -10.44 -4.28
C LEU A 593 -9.37 -11.06 -2.88
N ASN A 594 -10.39 -10.60 -2.14
CA ASN A 594 -10.73 -11.17 -0.85
C ASN A 594 -11.43 -12.53 -1.01
N GLN A 595 -10.97 -13.55 -0.26
CA GLN A 595 -11.51 -14.91 -0.40
C GLN A 595 -13.00 -15.04 -0.09
N VAL A 596 -13.53 -14.26 0.85
CA VAL A 596 -14.95 -14.29 1.19
C VAL A 596 -15.78 -13.73 0.04
N TRP A 597 -15.30 -12.63 -0.56
CA TRP A 597 -15.94 -12.00 -1.71
C TRP A 597 -15.93 -12.91 -2.93
N MET A 598 -14.78 -13.50 -3.25
CA MET A 598 -14.68 -14.45 -4.36
C MET A 598 -15.61 -15.64 -4.18
N ARG A 599 -15.71 -16.20 -2.96
CA ARG A 599 -16.65 -17.30 -2.67
C ARG A 599 -18.10 -16.87 -2.81
N LEU A 600 -18.46 -15.65 -2.39
CA LEU A 600 -19.81 -15.12 -2.56
C LEU A 600 -20.19 -15.13 -4.03
N LEU A 601 -19.33 -14.59 -4.90
CA LEU A 601 -19.52 -14.55 -6.35
C LEU A 601 -19.27 -15.90 -7.05
N SER A 602 -19.08 -17.00 -6.31
CA SER A 602 -18.75 -18.32 -6.87
C SER A 602 -17.54 -18.28 -7.82
N LEU A 603 -16.55 -17.44 -7.53
CA LEU A 603 -15.29 -17.35 -8.26
C LEU A 603 -14.30 -18.41 -7.74
N THR A 604 -13.82 -19.28 -8.64
CA THR A 604 -12.88 -20.36 -8.34
C THR A 604 -11.43 -19.99 -8.71
N SER A 605 -10.49 -20.86 -8.31
CA SER A 605 -9.08 -20.73 -8.69
C SER A 605 -8.84 -20.78 -10.20
N ASP A 606 -9.77 -21.32 -10.99
CA ASP A 606 -9.59 -21.43 -12.44
C ASP A 606 -9.78 -20.08 -13.13
N HIS A 607 -10.66 -19.21 -12.62
CA HIS A 607 -10.81 -17.85 -13.13
C HIS A 607 -9.60 -16.96 -12.86
N LEU A 608 -8.81 -17.29 -11.84
CA LEU A 608 -7.59 -16.57 -11.49
C LEU A 608 -6.40 -16.94 -12.38
N LYS A 609 -6.49 -18.03 -13.14
CA LYS A 609 -5.46 -18.45 -14.09
C LYS A 609 -5.77 -17.90 -15.47
N PRO A 610 -4.76 -17.43 -16.23
CA PRO A 610 -4.96 -17.15 -17.65
C PRO A 610 -5.38 -18.45 -18.36
N PRO A 611 -6.28 -18.38 -19.35
CA PRO A 611 -6.67 -19.55 -20.13
C PRO A 611 -5.43 -20.22 -20.73
N GLU A 612 -5.37 -21.56 -20.67
CA GLU A 612 -4.37 -22.32 -21.43
C GLU A 612 -4.63 -22.03 -22.91
N ALA A 613 -3.64 -21.44 -23.58
CA ALA A 613 -3.83 -20.79 -24.88
C ALA A 613 -4.43 -21.76 -25.92
N ALA A 614 -5.64 -21.45 -26.39
CA ALA A 614 -5.83 -21.38 -27.83
C ALA A 614 -5.10 -20.11 -28.28
N SER A 615 -4.13 -20.25 -29.18
CA SER A 615 -3.42 -19.15 -29.81
C SER A 615 -4.42 -18.19 -30.46
N PHE A 616 -4.72 -17.07 -29.82
CA PHE A 616 -5.25 -15.91 -30.52
C PHE A 616 -4.06 -15.07 -30.97
N ASP A 617 -3.47 -15.49 -32.09
CA ASP A 617 -2.71 -14.57 -32.95
C ASP A 617 -3.75 -13.58 -33.51
N LEU A 618 -3.79 -12.38 -32.93
CA LEU A 618 -4.41 -11.24 -33.60
C LEU A 618 -3.44 -10.80 -34.69
N ASP A 619 -3.71 -11.26 -35.92
CA ASP A 619 -2.98 -10.86 -37.11
C ASP A 619 -3.24 -9.37 -37.41
N LEU A 620 -2.37 -8.52 -36.87
CA LEU A 620 -2.38 -7.07 -37.06
C LEU A 620 -2.12 -6.64 -38.52
N SER A 621 -1.82 -7.57 -39.44
CA SER A 621 -1.77 -7.27 -40.88
C SER A 621 -3.15 -6.94 -41.47
N MET A 622 -4.25 -7.31 -40.81
CA MET A 622 -5.61 -6.93 -41.21
C MET A 622 -5.92 -5.44 -41.01
N LEU A 623 -5.14 -4.72 -40.19
CA LEU A 623 -5.31 -3.27 -39.99
C LEU A 623 -4.54 -2.42 -41.01
N SER A 624 -3.59 -2.99 -41.75
CA SER A 624 -2.85 -2.26 -42.79
C SER A 624 -3.59 -2.16 -44.13
N ASP A 625 -4.64 -2.96 -44.33
CA ASP A 625 -5.44 -2.98 -45.56
C ASP A 625 -6.72 -2.12 -45.48
N ILE A 626 -6.96 -1.44 -44.35
CA ILE A 626 -8.08 -0.51 -44.20
C ILE A 626 -7.66 0.86 -44.77
N ASP A 627 -8.08 1.13 -46.00
CA ASP A 627 -7.99 2.47 -46.60
C ASP A 627 -8.98 3.42 -45.91
N PHE A 628 -8.47 4.17 -44.92
CA PHE A 628 -9.22 5.18 -44.16
C PHE A 628 -9.78 6.34 -45.02
N GLY A 629 -9.55 6.34 -46.33
CA GLY A 629 -10.12 7.31 -47.27
C GLY A 629 -11.50 6.97 -47.84
N ASN A 630 -12.01 5.75 -47.65
CA ASN A 630 -13.25 5.31 -48.30
C ASN A 630 -14.49 5.50 -47.37
N TRP A 631 -15.26 6.55 -47.62
CA TRP A 631 -16.44 6.93 -46.82
C TRP A 631 -17.68 6.06 -47.07
N ASP A 632 -17.64 5.11 -48.01
CA ASP A 632 -18.78 4.27 -48.37
C ASP A 632 -19.02 3.08 -47.40
N PHE A 633 -18.18 2.88 -46.37
CA PHE A 633 -18.26 1.69 -45.50
C PHE A 633 -19.18 1.84 -44.27
N TRP A 634 -19.72 3.03 -43.99
CA TRP A 634 -20.44 3.32 -42.73
C TRP A 634 -21.98 3.13 -42.68
N PRO A 635 -22.75 2.82 -43.75
CA PRO A 635 -24.20 2.66 -43.59
C PRO A 635 -24.67 1.32 -42.99
N ASP A 636 -23.89 0.24 -43.07
CA ASP A 636 -24.41 -1.12 -42.82
C ASP A 636 -24.25 -1.63 -41.37
N ILE A 637 -23.82 -0.79 -40.43
CA ILE A 637 -23.66 -1.16 -39.00
C ILE A 637 -24.83 -0.66 -38.13
N LEU A 638 -25.85 -0.01 -38.73
CA LEU A 638 -27.01 0.52 -38.01
C LEU A 638 -28.37 0.08 -38.61
N THR A 639 -28.54 -1.23 -38.81
CA THR A 639 -29.86 -1.86 -38.92
C THR A 639 -30.00 -3.03 -37.96
#